data_AF-A0A497AM79-F1
#
_entry.id   AF-A0A497AM79-F1
#
_cell.length_a   1.000
_cell.length_b   1.000
_cell.length_c   1.000
_cell.angle_alpha   90.00
_cell.angle_beta   90.00
_cell.angle_gamma   90.00
#
_symmetry.space_group_name_H-M   'P 1'
#
loop_
_entity.id
_entity.type
_entity.pdbx_description
1 polymer ?
#
loop_
_entity_poly.entity_id
_entity_poly.type
_entity_poly.pdbx_seq_one_letter_code
_entity_poly.pdbx_strand_id
1 'polypeptide(L)'
;MQVPTNLNLRQTLEGMTLAFNPKAAPGLDAAIQFDVTGPEPGVYHLRIAGGECIFHVGPAAAPTLTISTPSDIWLKISRGELSGQEALMQGLYSAEGDLSLMLKMNDLFKPTDQVSFDAPPRQRPAGPISLSGMAWMTVAFLPWIIHWVTFDIPGVSHWISVGLPLLLSALIVGYRLIFDKPTWMEWGGLGFFALAGGIALTGNDGYAVWGSIVSSVVMGGLWLSSLIFAKMPLSGEYSKWSFTRTLWRNSMFIYPNAVISLMWGWQFIVGALLGVAAILLPNLMVVLTVIRYLLLVPAFIFTSVYQKRVLQLRVADYEATFARLRFWAGMGLSAISGLLLAATMPNFDVGLLGWLALVPLLMTITAAPARQHYVLALPFGLIWSIAVHNWYPNIFPPALGYFLIVAVGTFYAGVVLLGAWLQARLPGALKLLAMPVAWAAVEFVRFIAPVAGDWWFVLLAKSQWRFPPALQVLNVTGFPGLSFLVMLANVAIAFLLLRNQVFRVSGATKPGFWASVVALVIVAAIVGWGAVSIPQPPADTFTIAALTDMVNQDPDILSTSEFTAEDFGAAANLPETSQSIFAVDAALTRSVANQQPAFIVWPENEFSYANDFHFIDQLKALAREVNAYIVADVVWQASTGMHDTALMVGPEGNEIGRRAKINTTAGEENVGFVPGPREYPVFDTPYGQVGIGVCWDRH
;
A
#
# COMPACT_ATOMS: atom_id res chain seq x y z
N MET A 1 -24.41 -14.92 30.07
CA MET A 1 -23.51 -13.87 30.64
C MET A 1 -24.36 -12.86 31.43
N GLN A 2 -23.91 -12.34 32.59
CA GLN A 2 -24.67 -11.33 33.39
C GLN A 2 -24.61 -9.93 32.76
N VAL A 3 -25.66 -9.12 32.96
CA VAL A 3 -25.72 -7.75 32.41
C VAL A 3 -24.76 -6.80 33.14
N PRO A 4 -24.04 -5.92 32.43
CA PRO A 4 -23.07 -5.03 33.06
C PRO A 4 -23.77 -4.01 33.97
N THR A 5 -23.31 -3.89 35.21
CA THR A 5 -23.86 -2.95 36.20
C THR A 5 -23.37 -1.51 36.01
N ASN A 6 -22.33 -1.31 35.20
CA ASN A 6 -21.65 -0.02 35.05
C ASN A 6 -21.86 0.65 33.68
N LEU A 7 -22.99 0.41 32.99
CA LEU A 7 -23.27 1.06 31.71
C LEU A 7 -23.51 2.58 31.89
N ASN A 8 -23.16 3.36 30.86
CA ASN A 8 -23.61 4.74 30.74
C ASN A 8 -25.04 4.80 30.20
N LEU A 9 -25.71 5.95 30.31
CA LEU A 9 -27.10 6.13 29.94
C LEU A 9 -27.35 5.71 28.49
N ARG A 10 -26.51 6.13 27.56
CA ARG A 10 -26.68 5.76 26.16
C ARG A 10 -26.64 4.24 25.99
N GLN A 11 -25.65 3.57 26.57
CA GLN A 11 -25.52 2.11 26.52
C GLN A 11 -26.71 1.43 27.20
N THR A 12 -27.25 2.01 28.27
CA THR A 12 -28.47 1.55 28.93
C THR A 12 -29.67 1.63 27.99
N LEU A 13 -29.94 2.79 27.37
CA LEU A 13 -31.04 2.97 26.43
C LEU A 13 -30.90 2.08 25.19
N GLU A 14 -29.69 1.99 24.63
CA GLU A 14 -29.38 1.10 23.51
C GLU A 14 -29.50 -0.38 23.92
N GLY A 15 -29.22 -0.71 25.18
CA GLY A 15 -29.42 -2.03 25.77
C GLY A 15 -30.89 -2.42 25.96
N MET A 16 -31.80 -1.46 26.11
CA MET A 16 -33.24 -1.73 26.23
C MET A 16 -33.81 -2.50 25.03
N THR A 17 -33.21 -2.37 23.84
CA THR A 17 -33.61 -3.15 22.67
C THR A 17 -33.47 -4.65 22.91
N LEU A 18 -32.51 -5.09 23.73
CA LEU A 18 -32.29 -6.48 24.11
C LEU A 18 -33.34 -7.01 25.09
N ALA A 19 -33.90 -6.12 25.91
CA ALA A 19 -34.94 -6.42 26.88
C ALA A 19 -36.35 -6.44 26.26
N PHE A 20 -36.50 -5.98 25.02
CA PHE A 20 -37.80 -5.82 24.39
C PHE A 20 -38.57 -7.15 24.28
N ASN A 21 -39.82 -7.14 24.74
CA ASN A 21 -40.74 -8.26 24.69
C ASN A 21 -41.81 -8.04 23.61
N PRO A 22 -41.63 -8.56 22.38
CA PRO A 22 -42.59 -8.35 21.29
C PRO A 22 -43.97 -8.95 21.57
N LYS A 23 -44.08 -9.90 22.52
CA LYS A 23 -45.36 -10.51 22.89
C LYS A 23 -46.23 -9.61 23.77
N ALA A 24 -45.64 -8.63 24.45
CA ALA A 24 -46.37 -7.74 25.35
C ALA A 24 -47.21 -6.68 24.62
N ALA A 25 -46.87 -6.36 23.37
CA ALA A 25 -47.66 -5.44 22.55
C ALA A 25 -47.64 -5.85 21.07
N PRO A 26 -48.47 -6.84 20.67
CA PRO A 26 -48.59 -7.26 19.28
C PRO A 26 -49.02 -6.10 18.38
N GLY A 27 -48.31 -5.88 17.28
CA GLY A 27 -48.65 -4.83 16.31
C GLY A 27 -48.35 -3.39 16.75
N LEU A 28 -47.63 -3.20 17.88
CA LEU A 28 -47.25 -1.88 18.33
C LEU A 28 -46.35 -1.17 17.31
N ASP A 29 -46.79 0.02 16.91
CA ASP A 29 -46.03 0.98 16.12
C ASP A 29 -45.89 2.25 16.97
N ALA A 30 -44.69 2.49 17.51
CA ALA A 30 -44.44 3.62 18.38
C ALA A 30 -42.99 4.13 18.27
N ALA A 31 -42.77 5.39 18.63
CA ALA A 31 -41.47 5.98 18.82
C ALA A 31 -41.38 6.55 20.24
N ILE A 32 -40.51 5.98 21.09
CA ILE A 32 -40.28 6.43 22.45
C ILE A 32 -39.02 7.28 22.45
N GLN A 33 -39.15 8.59 22.64
CA GLN A 33 -38.04 9.54 22.73
C GLN A 33 -37.62 9.74 24.19
N PHE A 34 -36.31 9.91 24.39
CA PHE A 34 -35.69 10.24 25.66
C PHE A 34 -34.95 11.56 25.52
N ASP A 35 -35.41 12.58 26.23
CA ASP A 35 -34.77 13.89 26.34
C ASP A 35 -34.02 13.94 27.67
N VAL A 36 -32.73 13.63 27.62
CA VAL A 36 -31.96 13.38 28.83
C VAL A 36 -31.08 14.56 29.21
N THR A 37 -31.20 14.98 30.46
CA THR A 37 -30.43 16.06 31.08
C THR A 37 -29.47 15.52 32.16
N GLY A 38 -28.72 16.39 32.82
CA GLY A 38 -27.80 16.01 33.90
C GLY A 38 -26.39 15.64 33.41
N PRO A 39 -25.66 14.77 34.14
CA PRO A 39 -24.26 14.45 33.85
C PRO A 39 -23.98 13.78 32.50
N GLU A 40 -24.93 12.99 31.97
CA GLU A 40 -24.81 12.30 30.69
C GLU A 40 -25.94 12.73 29.73
N PRO A 41 -25.96 14.00 29.26
CA PRO A 41 -27.08 14.54 28.50
C PRO A 41 -27.12 13.98 27.07
N GLY A 42 -28.32 13.96 26.48
CA GLY A 42 -28.50 13.58 25.08
C GLY A 42 -29.94 13.33 24.71
N VAL A 43 -30.21 13.31 23.40
CA VAL A 43 -31.54 13.00 22.86
C VAL A 43 -31.44 11.67 22.10
N TYR A 44 -32.33 10.74 22.42
CA TYR A 44 -32.34 9.39 21.88
C TYR A 44 -33.77 8.93 21.60
N HIS A 45 -33.95 7.93 20.75
CA HIS A 45 -35.27 7.29 20.63
C HIS A 45 -35.19 5.80 20.33
N LEU A 46 -36.22 5.08 20.80
CA LEU A 46 -36.49 3.69 20.47
C LEU A 46 -37.64 3.63 19.46
N ARG A 47 -37.38 3.08 18.28
CA ARG A 47 -38.40 2.83 17.27
C ARG A 47 -38.89 1.39 17.40
N ILE A 48 -40.17 1.24 17.74
CA ILE A 48 -40.84 -0.06 17.81
C ILE A 48 -41.76 -0.18 16.60
N ALA A 49 -41.51 -1.17 15.75
CA ALA A 49 -42.34 -1.46 14.59
C ALA A 49 -42.17 -2.92 14.16
N GLY A 50 -43.25 -3.58 13.75
CA GLY A 50 -43.20 -4.94 13.20
C GLY A 50 -42.63 -5.99 14.17
N GLY A 51 -42.74 -5.77 15.48
CA GLY A 51 -42.17 -6.66 16.51
C GLY A 51 -40.65 -6.52 16.72
N GLU A 52 -39.99 -5.54 16.09
CA GLU A 52 -38.60 -5.16 16.40
C GLU A 52 -38.56 -3.84 17.18
N CYS A 53 -37.54 -3.68 18.04
CA CYS A 53 -37.20 -2.45 18.72
C CYS A 53 -35.78 -2.03 18.32
N ILE A 54 -35.62 -0.83 17.76
CA ILE A 54 -34.36 -0.32 17.24
C ILE A 54 -34.01 0.98 17.94
N PHE A 55 -32.76 1.09 18.39
CA PHE A 55 -32.22 2.30 19.02
C PHE A 55 -31.67 3.27 17.98
N HIS A 56 -31.94 4.56 18.20
CA HIS A 56 -31.47 5.66 17.38
C HIS A 56 -30.96 6.82 18.25
N VAL A 57 -29.91 7.49 17.76
CA VAL A 57 -29.41 8.74 18.34
C VAL A 57 -30.12 9.92 17.68
N GLY A 58 -30.50 10.92 18.48
CA GLY A 58 -31.24 12.10 18.03
C GLY A 58 -32.75 12.00 18.24
N PRO A 59 -33.49 13.10 17.98
CA PRO A 59 -34.93 13.16 18.17
C PRO A 59 -35.66 12.26 17.18
N ALA A 60 -36.83 11.75 17.59
CA ALA A 60 -37.75 11.08 16.68
C ALA A 60 -38.45 12.13 15.81
N ALA A 61 -38.70 11.81 14.53
CA ALA A 61 -39.43 12.72 13.64
C ALA A 61 -40.87 13.00 14.12
N ALA A 62 -41.50 11.99 14.73
CA ALA A 62 -42.82 12.09 15.37
C ALA A 62 -42.83 11.15 16.59
N PRO A 63 -42.46 11.63 17.79
CA PRO A 63 -42.46 10.81 19.00
C PRO A 63 -43.90 10.49 19.44
N THR A 64 -44.16 9.22 19.76
CA THR A 64 -45.43 8.77 20.37
C THR A 64 -45.44 9.04 21.87
N LEU A 65 -44.27 8.88 22.50
CA LEU A 65 -44.03 9.17 23.92
C LEU A 65 -42.66 9.85 24.03
N THR A 66 -42.60 10.97 24.75
CA THR A 66 -41.36 11.66 25.09
C THR A 66 -41.15 11.59 26.59
N ILE A 67 -39.99 11.09 27.01
CA ILE A 67 -39.58 10.96 28.41
C ILE A 67 -38.46 11.97 28.66
N SER A 68 -38.72 12.98 29.49
CA SER A 68 -37.71 13.98 29.88
C SER A 68 -37.18 13.64 31.27
N THR A 69 -35.94 13.20 31.36
CA THR A 69 -35.36 12.63 32.60
C THR A 69 -33.92 13.09 32.82
N PRO A 70 -33.47 13.35 34.06
CA PRO A 70 -32.04 13.38 34.36
C PRO A 70 -31.41 12.00 34.17
N SER A 71 -30.15 11.94 33.74
CA SER A 71 -29.46 10.69 33.42
C SER A 71 -29.27 9.78 34.64
N ASP A 72 -29.00 10.35 35.82
CA ASP A 72 -28.82 9.62 37.07
C ASP A 72 -30.12 8.98 37.57
N ILE A 73 -31.26 9.65 37.37
CA ILE A 73 -32.59 9.12 37.67
C ILE A 73 -32.90 7.92 36.78
N TRP A 74 -32.73 8.05 35.47
CA TRP A 74 -33.03 6.96 34.54
C TRP A 74 -32.11 5.74 34.74
N LEU A 75 -30.84 5.97 35.07
CA LEU A 75 -29.91 4.90 35.41
C LEU A 75 -30.35 4.12 36.65
N LYS A 76 -30.82 4.79 37.71
CA LYS A 76 -31.39 4.13 38.90
C LYS A 76 -32.63 3.32 38.56
N ILE A 77 -33.51 3.85 37.71
CA ILE A 77 -34.71 3.15 37.23
C ILE A 77 -34.31 1.88 36.47
N SER A 78 -33.39 1.98 35.51
CA SER A 78 -32.93 0.84 34.72
C SER A 78 -32.24 -0.25 35.55
N ARG A 79 -31.67 0.09 36.71
CA ARG A 79 -31.04 -0.86 37.63
C ARG A 79 -32.01 -1.47 38.64
N GLY A 80 -33.27 -1.00 38.66
CA GLY A 80 -34.25 -1.40 39.66
C GLY A 80 -34.02 -0.78 41.04
N GLU A 81 -33.14 0.22 41.15
CA GLU A 81 -32.85 0.94 42.39
C GLU A 81 -33.95 1.98 42.74
N LEU A 82 -34.72 2.41 41.74
CA LEU A 82 -35.82 3.36 41.86
C LEU A 82 -37.00 2.91 40.98
N SER A 83 -38.22 2.89 41.52
CA SER A 83 -39.40 2.57 40.72
C SER A 83 -39.70 3.70 39.73
N GLY A 84 -39.86 3.36 38.44
CA GLY A 84 -40.21 4.32 37.41
C GLY A 84 -41.56 5.01 37.66
N GLN A 85 -42.53 4.33 38.27
CA GLN A 85 -43.83 4.95 38.59
C GLN A 85 -43.72 5.92 39.77
N GLU A 86 -42.98 5.55 40.83
CA GLU A 86 -42.76 6.40 41.99
C GLU A 86 -41.96 7.65 41.62
N ALA A 87 -40.93 7.50 40.77
CA ALA A 87 -40.13 8.63 40.30
C ALA A 87 -40.95 9.62 39.45
N LEU A 88 -41.93 9.14 38.67
CA LEU A 88 -42.85 10.00 37.92
C LEU A 88 -43.80 10.76 38.88
N MET A 89 -44.38 10.07 39.85
CA MET A 89 -45.26 10.65 40.87
C MET A 89 -44.54 11.71 41.73
N GLN A 90 -43.24 11.52 41.99
CA GLN A 90 -42.39 12.47 42.71
C GLN A 90 -41.90 13.64 41.83
N GLY A 91 -42.18 13.63 40.53
CA GLY A 91 -41.73 14.66 39.59
C GLY A 91 -40.22 14.63 39.30
N LEU A 92 -39.56 13.48 39.49
CA LEU A 92 -38.13 13.31 39.20
C LEU A 92 -37.83 13.21 37.69
N TYR A 93 -38.84 12.87 36.90
CA TYR A 93 -38.85 12.96 35.43
C TYR A 93 -40.28 13.22 34.96
N SER A 94 -40.46 13.62 33.70
CA SER A 94 -41.77 13.85 33.07
C SER A 94 -41.94 12.99 31.81
N ALA A 95 -43.21 12.77 31.44
CA ALA A 95 -43.59 12.05 30.24
C ALA A 95 -44.72 12.80 29.51
N GLU A 96 -44.58 12.97 28.20
CA GLU A 96 -45.55 13.65 27.33
C GLU A 96 -45.92 12.77 26.12
N GLY A 97 -47.17 12.84 25.66
CA GLY A 97 -47.70 12.00 24.58
C GLY A 97 -48.60 10.86 25.09
N ASP A 98 -48.47 9.66 24.51
CA ASP A 98 -49.28 8.51 24.90
C ASP A 98 -48.78 7.87 26.21
N LEU A 99 -49.33 8.35 27.33
CA LEU A 99 -49.01 7.83 28.67
C LEU A 99 -49.36 6.35 28.86
N SER A 100 -50.21 5.77 28.01
CA SER A 100 -50.51 4.33 28.09
C SER A 100 -49.28 3.47 27.77
N LEU A 101 -48.34 3.97 26.96
CA LEU A 101 -47.05 3.33 26.71
C LEU A 101 -46.15 3.33 27.94
N MET A 102 -46.20 4.40 28.74
CA MET A 102 -45.42 4.50 29.97
C MET A 102 -45.90 3.46 31.00
N LEU A 103 -47.22 3.31 31.16
CA LEU A 103 -47.80 2.28 32.05
C LEU A 103 -47.40 0.85 31.64
N LYS A 104 -47.12 0.61 30.36
CA LYS A 104 -46.72 -0.70 29.82
C LYS A 104 -45.22 -0.94 29.83
N MET A 105 -44.38 -0.04 30.38
CA MET A 105 -42.93 -0.18 30.22
C MET A 105 -42.34 -1.45 30.82
N ASN A 106 -42.85 -1.87 31.98
CA ASN A 106 -42.41 -3.10 32.64
C ASN A 106 -42.83 -4.36 31.87
N ASP A 107 -43.90 -4.29 31.07
CA ASP A 107 -44.33 -5.39 30.20
C ASP A 107 -43.52 -5.43 28.90
N LEU A 108 -43.24 -4.25 28.35
CA LEU A 108 -42.53 -4.05 27.09
C LEU A 108 -41.02 -4.33 27.19
N PHE A 109 -40.38 -4.02 28.32
CA PHE A 109 -38.97 -4.29 28.57
C PHE A 109 -38.80 -5.18 29.79
N LYS A 110 -38.25 -6.38 29.57
CA LYS A 110 -38.01 -7.35 30.63
C LYS A 110 -36.98 -6.81 31.63
N PRO A 111 -37.06 -7.25 32.90
CA PRO A 111 -36.01 -7.05 33.87
C PRO A 111 -34.64 -7.48 33.34
N THR A 112 -33.63 -6.69 33.69
CA THR A 112 -32.26 -6.80 33.19
C THR A 112 -31.65 -8.19 33.46
N ASP A 113 -31.98 -8.82 34.59
CA ASP A 113 -31.55 -10.17 34.96
C ASP A 113 -32.11 -11.29 34.06
N GLN A 114 -33.17 -11.01 33.31
CA GLN A 114 -33.79 -11.96 32.37
C GLN A 114 -33.27 -11.80 30.92
N VAL A 115 -32.36 -10.85 30.67
CA VAL A 115 -31.78 -10.60 29.35
C VAL A 115 -30.55 -11.46 29.15
N SER A 116 -30.57 -12.34 28.14
CA SER A 116 -29.41 -13.14 27.74
C SER A 116 -28.73 -12.54 26.50
N PHE A 117 -27.41 -12.37 26.57
CA PHE A 117 -26.58 -12.05 25.40
C PHE A 117 -26.31 -13.27 24.52
N ASP A 118 -26.41 -14.47 25.09
CA ASP A 118 -26.01 -15.71 24.45
C ASP A 118 -27.01 -16.09 23.36
N ALA A 119 -26.50 -16.61 22.24
CA ALA A 119 -27.34 -17.05 21.14
C ALA A 119 -28.28 -18.21 21.56
N PRO A 120 -29.52 -18.26 21.04
CA PRO A 120 -30.39 -19.42 21.20
C PRO A 120 -29.72 -20.72 20.68
N PRO A 121 -29.99 -21.91 21.27
CA PRO A 121 -29.26 -23.16 20.95
C PRO A 121 -29.24 -23.57 19.46
N ARG A 122 -30.27 -23.16 18.69
CA ARG A 122 -30.41 -23.45 17.26
C ARG A 122 -29.88 -22.36 16.32
N GLN A 123 -29.43 -21.23 16.86
CA GLN A 123 -28.95 -20.12 16.05
C GLN A 123 -27.53 -20.40 15.54
N ARG A 124 -27.41 -20.73 14.25
CA ARG A 124 -26.14 -21.04 13.59
C ARG A 124 -26.15 -20.54 12.15
N PRO A 125 -24.96 -20.40 11.51
CA PRO A 125 -24.87 -20.17 10.07
C PRO A 125 -25.71 -21.17 9.29
N ALA A 126 -26.28 -20.74 8.17
CA ALA A 126 -27.13 -21.57 7.35
C ALA A 126 -26.33 -22.67 6.62
N GLY A 127 -26.96 -23.82 6.43
CA GLY A 127 -26.41 -24.96 5.70
C GLY A 127 -26.46 -26.29 6.46
N PRO A 128 -26.13 -27.41 5.79
CA PRO A 128 -26.20 -28.74 6.37
C PRO A 128 -25.11 -29.04 7.41
N ILE A 129 -24.05 -28.22 7.47
CA ILE A 129 -22.92 -28.42 8.38
C ILE A 129 -23.15 -27.58 9.64
N SER A 130 -23.38 -28.23 10.77
CA SER A 130 -23.79 -27.57 12.01
C SER A 130 -22.61 -27.00 12.83
N LEU A 131 -21.78 -26.16 12.23
CA LEU A 131 -20.66 -25.49 12.92
C LEU A 131 -21.09 -24.21 13.65
N SER A 132 -20.38 -23.86 14.72
CA SER A 132 -20.51 -22.54 15.35
C SER A 132 -19.90 -21.46 14.45
N GLY A 133 -20.26 -20.18 14.67
CA GLY A 133 -19.67 -19.07 13.90
C GLY A 133 -18.15 -18.98 14.04
N MET A 134 -17.61 -19.24 15.24
CA MET A 134 -16.16 -19.27 15.46
C MET A 134 -15.48 -20.45 14.79
N ALA A 135 -16.12 -21.63 14.76
CA ALA A 135 -15.58 -22.76 13.99
C ALA A 135 -15.56 -22.47 12.48
N TRP A 136 -16.56 -21.74 11.99
CA TRP A 136 -16.56 -21.24 10.61
C TRP A 136 -15.44 -20.23 10.32
N MET A 137 -15.03 -19.44 11.31
CA MET A 137 -13.85 -18.58 11.18
C MET A 137 -12.60 -19.44 10.94
N THR A 138 -12.41 -20.50 11.73
CA THR A 138 -11.29 -21.44 11.54
C THR A 138 -11.32 -22.08 10.15
N VAL A 139 -12.50 -22.48 9.65
CA VAL A 139 -12.65 -23.00 8.28
C VAL A 139 -12.23 -21.95 7.24
N ALA A 140 -12.66 -20.69 7.39
CA ALA A 140 -12.26 -19.60 6.50
C ALA A 140 -10.75 -19.32 6.54
N PHE A 141 -10.09 -19.56 7.67
CA PHE A 141 -8.64 -19.45 7.83
C PHE A 141 -7.86 -20.67 7.33
N LEU A 142 -8.50 -21.83 7.13
CA LEU A 142 -7.80 -23.07 6.79
C LEU A 142 -6.92 -22.95 5.53
N PRO A 143 -7.38 -22.34 4.40
CA PRO A 143 -6.51 -22.10 3.25
C PRO A 143 -5.26 -21.27 3.59
N TRP A 144 -5.43 -20.24 4.41
CA TRP A 144 -4.35 -19.35 4.85
C TRP A 144 -3.35 -20.04 5.77
N ILE A 145 -3.85 -20.86 6.71
CA ILE A 145 -3.00 -21.65 7.61
C ILE A 145 -2.15 -22.63 6.80
N ILE A 146 -2.77 -23.36 5.85
CA ILE A 146 -2.03 -24.27 4.98
C ILE A 146 -0.96 -23.51 4.22
N HIS A 147 -1.30 -22.38 3.60
CA HIS A 147 -0.33 -21.52 2.93
C HIS A 147 0.82 -21.13 3.86
N TRP A 148 0.57 -20.54 5.03
CA TRP A 148 1.64 -20.09 5.93
C TRP A 148 2.53 -21.22 6.47
N VAL A 149 1.95 -22.38 6.78
CA VAL A 149 2.72 -23.50 7.32
C VAL A 149 3.55 -24.20 6.24
N THR A 150 3.17 -24.07 4.96
CA THR A 150 3.83 -24.82 3.87
C THR A 150 4.64 -23.97 2.92
N PHE A 151 4.36 -22.66 2.81
CA PHE A 151 4.96 -21.79 1.79
C PHE A 151 6.46 -21.59 1.98
N ASP A 152 6.88 -21.32 3.23
CA ASP A 152 8.29 -21.05 3.54
C ASP A 152 9.10 -22.36 3.79
N ILE A 153 8.53 -23.55 3.55
CA ILE A 153 9.24 -24.83 3.77
C ILE A 153 9.95 -25.28 2.48
N PRO A 154 11.28 -25.40 2.48
CA PRO A 154 12.04 -25.87 1.32
C PRO A 154 11.56 -27.25 0.84
N GLY A 155 11.35 -27.38 -0.47
CA GLY A 155 10.94 -28.65 -1.12
C GLY A 155 9.43 -28.93 -1.11
N VAL A 156 8.61 -28.10 -0.47
CA VAL A 156 7.15 -28.23 -0.56
C VAL A 156 6.64 -27.63 -1.86
N SER A 157 5.86 -28.41 -2.63
CA SER A 157 5.31 -27.97 -3.92
C SER A 157 4.35 -26.77 -3.76
N HIS A 158 4.41 -25.82 -4.70
CA HIS A 158 3.43 -24.73 -4.81
C HIS A 158 1.98 -25.23 -5.03
N TRP A 159 1.80 -26.47 -5.49
CA TRP A 159 0.48 -27.09 -5.49
C TRP A 159 -0.08 -27.24 -4.07
N ILE A 160 0.75 -27.58 -3.10
CA ILE A 160 0.35 -27.70 -1.69
C ILE A 160 0.20 -26.31 -1.06
N SER A 161 1.14 -25.39 -1.30
CA SER A 161 1.15 -24.09 -0.64
C SER A 161 0.24 -23.03 -1.28
N VAL A 162 -0.25 -23.23 -2.51
CA VAL A 162 -1.15 -22.30 -3.22
C VAL A 162 -2.32 -23.02 -3.88
N GLY A 163 -2.09 -24.12 -4.60
CA GLY A 163 -3.14 -24.84 -5.33
C GLY A 163 -4.23 -25.43 -4.43
N LEU A 164 -3.84 -26.13 -3.37
CA LEU A 164 -4.75 -26.68 -2.37
C LEU A 164 -5.51 -25.56 -1.62
N PRO A 165 -4.86 -24.50 -1.12
CA PRO A 165 -5.56 -23.32 -0.61
C PRO A 165 -6.57 -22.72 -1.60
N LEU A 166 -6.24 -22.59 -2.89
CA LEU A 166 -7.17 -22.10 -3.92
C LEU A 166 -8.41 -22.99 -4.02
N LEU A 167 -8.22 -24.32 -4.10
CA LEU A 167 -9.33 -25.27 -4.14
C LEU A 167 -10.21 -25.15 -2.90
N LEU A 168 -9.61 -25.10 -1.71
CA LEU A 168 -10.36 -24.95 -0.45
C LEU A 168 -11.12 -23.62 -0.40
N SER A 169 -10.50 -22.51 -0.82
CA SER A 169 -11.18 -21.21 -0.91
C SER A 169 -12.36 -21.25 -1.88
N ALA A 170 -12.21 -21.88 -3.05
CA ALA A 170 -13.30 -22.05 -4.02
C ALA A 170 -14.44 -22.90 -3.45
N LEU A 171 -14.12 -24.00 -2.75
CA LEU A 171 -15.11 -24.86 -2.08
C LEU A 171 -15.86 -24.12 -0.96
N ILE A 172 -15.15 -23.34 -0.14
CA ILE A 172 -15.75 -22.56 0.95
C ILE A 172 -16.69 -21.48 0.37
N VAL A 173 -16.23 -20.74 -0.65
CA VAL A 173 -17.07 -19.74 -1.33
C VAL A 173 -18.28 -20.41 -2.00
N GLY A 174 -18.08 -21.52 -2.69
CA GLY A 174 -19.17 -22.29 -3.31
C GLY A 174 -20.21 -22.75 -2.29
N TYR A 175 -19.77 -23.33 -1.17
CA TYR A 175 -20.66 -23.71 -0.06
C TYR A 175 -21.45 -22.51 0.46
N ARG A 176 -20.77 -21.39 0.70
CA ARG A 176 -21.39 -20.16 1.18
C ARG A 176 -22.39 -19.61 0.17
N LEU A 177 -22.13 -19.65 -1.12
CA LEU A 177 -23.08 -19.19 -2.15
C LEU A 177 -24.35 -20.05 -2.24
N ILE A 178 -24.25 -21.35 -1.91
CA ILE A 178 -25.39 -22.28 -1.93
C ILE A 178 -26.27 -22.09 -0.69
N PHE A 179 -25.67 -21.92 0.48
CA PHE A 179 -26.40 -21.99 1.75
C PHE A 179 -26.53 -20.65 2.50
N ASP A 180 -25.67 -19.67 2.23
CA ASP A 180 -25.61 -18.40 2.95
C ASP A 180 -25.06 -17.27 2.05
N LYS A 181 -24.30 -16.31 2.60
CA LYS A 181 -23.54 -15.31 1.83
C LYS A 181 -22.05 -15.38 2.19
N PRO A 182 -21.14 -15.43 1.21
CA PRO A 182 -19.72 -15.35 1.51
C PRO A 182 -19.37 -13.98 2.11
N THR A 183 -18.54 -14.03 3.14
CA THR A 183 -17.94 -12.90 3.84
C THR A 183 -16.76 -12.33 3.05
N TRP A 184 -16.24 -11.19 3.52
CA TRP A 184 -15.05 -10.56 2.92
C TRP A 184 -13.81 -11.45 3.00
N MET A 185 -13.66 -12.25 4.05
CA MET A 185 -12.52 -13.16 4.20
C MET A 185 -12.52 -14.24 3.11
N GLU A 186 -13.69 -14.79 2.80
CA GLU A 186 -13.83 -15.90 1.85
C GLU A 186 -13.60 -15.41 0.41
N TRP A 187 -14.17 -14.25 0.05
CA TRP A 187 -13.87 -13.59 -1.23
C TRP A 187 -12.40 -13.17 -1.35
N GLY A 188 -11.84 -12.61 -0.28
CA GLY A 188 -10.44 -12.20 -0.24
C GLY A 188 -9.48 -13.37 -0.40
N GLY A 189 -9.76 -14.50 0.27
CA GLY A 189 -9.00 -15.74 0.12
C GLY A 189 -9.05 -16.27 -1.30
N LEU A 190 -10.24 -16.41 -1.88
CA LEU A 190 -10.38 -16.87 -3.26
C LEU A 190 -9.63 -15.96 -4.25
N GLY A 191 -9.77 -14.64 -4.11
CA GLY A 191 -9.07 -13.68 -4.97
C GLY A 191 -7.55 -13.76 -4.83
N PHE A 192 -7.04 -13.81 -3.59
CA PHE A 192 -5.60 -13.95 -3.33
C PHE A 192 -5.05 -15.24 -3.91
N PHE A 193 -5.64 -16.38 -3.59
CA PHE A 193 -5.12 -17.67 -4.04
C PHE A 193 -5.26 -17.88 -5.55
N ALA A 194 -6.25 -17.26 -6.20
CA ALA A 194 -6.36 -17.26 -7.65
C ALA A 194 -5.22 -16.47 -8.30
N LEU A 195 -4.92 -15.28 -7.77
CA LEU A 195 -3.81 -14.45 -8.25
C LEU A 195 -2.46 -15.12 -7.98
N ALA A 196 -2.25 -15.59 -6.75
CA ALA A 196 -1.07 -16.34 -6.34
C ALA A 196 -0.86 -17.59 -7.21
N GLY A 197 -1.94 -18.33 -7.51
CA GLY A 197 -1.89 -19.49 -8.41
C GLY A 197 -1.46 -19.10 -9.81
N GLY A 198 -2.01 -18.01 -10.35
CA GLY A 198 -1.60 -17.45 -11.65
C GLY A 198 -0.12 -17.07 -11.69
N ILE A 199 0.39 -16.39 -10.65
CA ILE A 199 1.80 -15.99 -10.54
C ILE A 199 2.71 -17.23 -10.37
N ALA A 200 2.30 -18.21 -9.58
CA ALA A 200 3.07 -19.44 -9.40
C ALA A 200 3.24 -20.22 -10.72
N LEU A 201 2.26 -20.14 -11.62
CA LEU A 201 2.33 -20.77 -12.95
C LEU A 201 3.30 -20.08 -13.91
N THR A 202 3.65 -18.81 -13.69
CA THR A 202 4.63 -18.11 -14.56
C THR A 202 6.08 -18.47 -14.25
N GLY A 203 6.34 -19.32 -13.25
CA GLY A 203 7.69 -19.68 -12.83
C GLY A 203 8.49 -18.50 -12.25
N ASN A 204 7.82 -17.50 -11.68
CA ASN A 204 8.49 -16.35 -11.09
C ASN A 204 9.16 -16.77 -9.75
N ASP A 205 10.47 -16.99 -9.78
CA ASP A 205 11.28 -17.35 -8.61
C ASP A 205 11.13 -16.35 -7.46
N GLY A 206 10.84 -15.08 -7.76
CA GLY A 206 10.58 -14.04 -6.77
C GLY A 206 9.36 -14.36 -5.89
N TYR A 207 8.30 -14.95 -6.46
CA TYR A 207 7.09 -15.26 -5.68
C TYR A 207 7.39 -16.21 -4.51
N ALA A 208 8.31 -17.17 -4.69
CA ALA A 208 8.74 -18.07 -3.62
C ALA A 208 9.38 -17.33 -2.43
N VAL A 209 9.93 -16.13 -2.67
CA VAL A 209 10.60 -15.32 -1.64
C VAL A 209 9.62 -14.39 -0.93
N TRP A 210 8.67 -13.78 -1.64
CA TRP A 210 7.79 -12.74 -1.08
C TRP A 210 6.32 -13.13 -0.90
N GLY A 211 5.89 -14.31 -1.38
CA GLY A 211 4.48 -14.72 -1.33
C GLY A 211 3.90 -14.72 0.09
N SER A 212 4.67 -15.17 1.09
CA SER A 212 4.23 -15.14 2.49
C SER A 212 4.07 -13.71 3.03
N ILE A 213 4.86 -12.74 2.56
CA ILE A 213 4.73 -11.32 2.92
C ILE A 213 3.46 -10.74 2.31
N VAL A 214 3.22 -10.99 1.02
CA VAL A 214 2.03 -10.47 0.33
C VAL A 214 0.75 -11.03 0.94
N SER A 215 0.75 -12.30 1.38
CA SER A 215 -0.40 -12.84 2.12
C SER A 215 -0.71 -12.03 3.40
N SER A 216 0.31 -11.54 4.11
CA SER A 216 0.14 -10.70 5.30
C SER A 216 -0.37 -9.31 4.94
N VAL A 217 0.14 -8.72 3.85
CA VAL A 217 -0.37 -7.44 3.31
C VAL A 217 -1.86 -7.54 2.93
N VAL A 218 -2.25 -8.61 2.25
CA VAL A 218 -3.66 -8.86 1.88
C VAL A 218 -4.52 -9.06 3.13
N MET A 219 -4.06 -9.83 4.11
CA MET A 219 -4.79 -10.01 5.36
C MET A 219 -4.97 -8.69 6.11
N GLY A 220 -3.92 -7.89 6.27
CA GLY A 220 -4.03 -6.54 6.83
C GLY A 220 -5.07 -5.71 6.08
N GLY A 221 -5.06 -5.78 4.74
CA GLY A 221 -6.01 -5.09 3.88
C GLY A 221 -7.46 -5.50 4.11
N LEU A 222 -7.75 -6.81 4.16
CA LEU A 222 -9.10 -7.34 4.39
C LEU A 222 -9.66 -6.93 5.76
N TRP A 223 -8.84 -7.07 6.80
CA TRP A 223 -9.23 -6.73 8.17
C TRP A 223 -9.50 -5.23 8.33
N LEU A 224 -8.60 -4.36 7.85
CA LEU A 224 -8.75 -2.92 7.96
C LEU A 224 -9.85 -2.36 7.06
N SER A 225 -9.98 -2.89 5.84
CA SER A 225 -11.05 -2.49 4.91
C SER A 225 -12.44 -2.73 5.49
N SER A 226 -12.62 -3.79 6.28
CA SER A 226 -13.89 -4.09 6.94
C SER A 226 -14.37 -2.96 7.88
N LEU A 227 -13.46 -2.15 8.42
CA LEU A 227 -13.79 -1.06 9.36
C LEU A 227 -14.31 0.20 8.66
N ILE A 228 -13.89 0.41 7.42
CA ILE A 228 -14.23 1.60 6.62
C ILE A 228 -15.38 1.30 5.68
N PHE A 229 -15.35 0.13 5.05
CA PHE A 229 -16.12 -0.18 3.85
C PHE A 229 -17.20 -1.25 4.03
N ALA A 230 -17.18 -2.00 5.15
CA ALA A 230 -18.18 -2.99 5.47
C ALA A 230 -19.18 -2.49 6.53
N LYS A 231 -20.36 -3.13 6.57
CA LYS A 231 -21.39 -2.84 7.59
C LYS A 231 -21.00 -3.38 8.98
N MET A 232 -20.15 -4.40 9.01
CA MET A 232 -19.71 -5.09 10.21
C MET A 232 -18.20 -5.36 10.11
N PRO A 233 -17.42 -5.18 11.19
CA PRO A 233 -16.02 -5.58 11.23
C PRO A 233 -15.86 -7.07 10.93
N LEU A 234 -14.72 -7.45 10.36
CA LEU A 234 -14.45 -8.83 9.93
C LEU A 234 -14.69 -9.84 11.06
N SER A 235 -14.19 -9.58 12.27
CA SER A 235 -14.42 -10.49 13.41
C SER A 235 -15.90 -10.62 13.79
N GLY A 236 -16.70 -9.59 13.54
CA GLY A 236 -18.13 -9.55 13.82
C GLY A 236 -18.94 -10.51 12.96
N GLU A 237 -18.54 -10.71 11.70
CA GLU A 237 -19.23 -11.61 10.77
C GLU A 237 -19.28 -13.06 11.26
N TYR A 238 -18.29 -13.46 12.05
CA TYR A 238 -18.18 -14.78 12.65
C TYR A 238 -18.68 -14.82 14.08
N SER A 239 -18.30 -13.84 14.92
CA SER A 239 -18.63 -13.83 16.34
C SER A 239 -20.13 -13.60 16.59
N LYS A 240 -20.86 -12.96 15.67
CA LYS A 240 -22.30 -12.67 15.82
C LYS A 240 -23.13 -13.91 16.14
N TRP A 241 -22.75 -15.08 15.63
CA TRP A 241 -23.49 -16.32 15.85
C TRP A 241 -23.45 -16.82 17.29
N SER A 242 -22.51 -16.35 18.11
CA SER A 242 -22.48 -16.63 19.55
C SER A 242 -23.41 -15.71 20.36
N PHE A 243 -23.98 -14.67 19.75
CA PHE A 243 -24.82 -13.69 20.42
C PHE A 243 -26.23 -13.60 19.83
N THR A 244 -27.21 -13.16 20.61
CA THR A 244 -28.58 -12.93 20.14
C THR A 244 -28.64 -11.94 18.95
N ARG A 245 -29.54 -12.18 17.99
CA ARG A 245 -29.67 -11.36 16.76
C ARG A 245 -29.86 -9.88 17.02
N THR A 246 -30.59 -9.53 18.08
CA THR A 246 -30.85 -8.14 18.46
C THR A 246 -29.57 -7.39 18.81
N LEU A 247 -28.55 -8.10 19.30
CA LEU A 247 -27.27 -7.51 19.66
C LEU A 247 -26.41 -7.17 18.42
N TRP A 248 -26.64 -7.80 17.27
CA TRP A 248 -25.75 -7.67 16.09
C TRP A 248 -25.67 -6.25 15.53
N ARG A 249 -26.70 -5.44 15.75
CA ARG A 249 -26.78 -4.03 15.31
C ARG A 249 -26.33 -3.05 16.40
N ASN A 250 -26.10 -3.54 17.62
CA ASN A 250 -25.81 -2.73 18.79
C ASN A 250 -24.33 -2.33 18.82
N SER A 251 -24.06 -1.09 19.23
CA SER A 251 -22.73 -0.54 19.40
C SER A 251 -21.90 -1.34 20.40
N MET A 252 -22.54 -1.92 21.41
CA MET A 252 -21.89 -2.83 22.39
C MET A 252 -21.32 -4.10 21.76
N PHE A 253 -21.76 -4.50 20.57
CA PHE A 253 -21.21 -5.64 19.83
C PHE A 253 -20.31 -5.23 18.68
N ILE A 254 -20.69 -4.19 17.93
CA ILE A 254 -19.90 -3.73 16.79
C ILE A 254 -18.56 -3.15 17.24
N TYR A 255 -18.55 -2.38 18.34
CA TYR A 255 -17.32 -1.72 18.82
C TYR A 255 -16.23 -2.70 19.25
N PRO A 256 -16.48 -3.70 20.12
CA PRO A 256 -15.48 -4.70 20.46
C PRO A 256 -14.86 -5.39 19.26
N ASN A 257 -15.71 -5.80 18.31
CA ASN A 257 -15.28 -6.45 17.08
C ASN A 257 -14.47 -5.51 16.18
N ALA A 258 -14.78 -4.21 16.20
CA ALA A 258 -14.00 -3.22 15.46
C ALA A 258 -12.59 -3.04 16.05
N VAL A 259 -12.46 -3.03 17.39
CA VAL A 259 -11.16 -2.95 18.07
C VAL A 259 -10.32 -4.19 17.78
N ILE A 260 -10.90 -5.38 17.91
CA ILE A 260 -10.23 -6.66 17.58
C ILE A 260 -9.81 -6.65 16.12
N SER A 261 -10.69 -6.21 15.21
CA SER A 261 -10.38 -6.20 13.78
C SER A 261 -9.29 -5.20 13.41
N LEU A 262 -9.25 -4.03 14.05
CA LEU A 262 -8.19 -3.04 13.87
C LEU A 262 -6.84 -3.62 14.29
N MET A 263 -6.80 -4.25 15.46
CA MET A 263 -5.60 -4.82 16.03
C MET A 263 -5.03 -5.95 15.16
N TRP A 264 -5.87 -6.88 14.69
CA TRP A 264 -5.43 -7.93 13.76
C TRP A 264 -4.94 -7.36 12.43
N GLY A 265 -5.59 -6.32 11.90
CA GLY A 265 -5.13 -5.64 10.70
C GLY A 265 -3.71 -5.08 10.84
N TRP A 266 -3.41 -4.41 11.95
CA TRP A 266 -2.06 -3.91 12.24
C TRP A 266 -1.05 -5.01 12.56
N GLN A 267 -1.47 -6.07 13.24
CA GLN A 267 -0.64 -7.26 13.48
C GLN A 267 -0.11 -7.85 12.16
N PHE A 268 -0.96 -7.95 11.13
CA PHE A 268 -0.54 -8.42 9.81
C PHE A 268 0.40 -7.45 9.08
N ILE A 269 0.20 -6.13 9.23
CA ILE A 269 1.12 -5.12 8.66
C ILE A 269 2.50 -5.24 9.32
N VAL A 270 2.57 -5.33 10.65
CA VAL A 270 3.85 -5.53 11.37
C VAL A 270 4.50 -6.84 10.94
N GLY A 271 3.71 -7.91 10.79
CA GLY A 271 4.20 -9.19 10.26
C GLY A 271 4.78 -9.08 8.85
N ALA A 272 4.16 -8.30 7.97
CA ALA A 272 4.66 -8.02 6.62
C ALA A 272 5.98 -7.24 6.66
N LEU A 273 6.06 -6.19 7.48
CA LEU A 273 7.28 -5.38 7.66
C LEU A 273 8.45 -6.21 8.17
N LEU A 274 8.22 -7.09 9.14
CA LEU A 274 9.25 -8.01 9.64
C LEU A 274 9.69 -9.02 8.57
N GLY A 275 8.75 -9.51 7.75
CA GLY A 275 9.08 -10.37 6.61
C GLY A 275 9.95 -9.64 5.58
N VAL A 276 9.62 -8.39 5.24
CA VAL A 276 10.45 -7.55 4.35
C VAL A 276 11.83 -7.33 4.95
N ALA A 277 11.90 -6.98 6.24
CA ALA A 277 13.17 -6.79 6.94
C ALA A 277 14.02 -8.07 6.95
N ALA A 278 13.40 -9.25 7.06
CA ALA A 278 14.12 -10.53 7.01
C ALA A 278 14.76 -10.81 5.64
N ILE A 279 14.14 -10.34 4.55
CA ILE A 279 14.72 -10.43 3.20
C ILE A 279 15.87 -9.43 3.04
N LEU A 280 15.66 -8.19 3.48
CA LEU A 280 16.64 -7.11 3.31
C LEU A 280 17.85 -7.23 4.25
N LEU A 281 17.72 -7.95 5.37
CA LEU A 281 18.77 -8.16 6.36
C LEU A 281 19.03 -9.67 6.55
N PRO A 282 19.75 -10.33 5.62
CA PRO A 282 19.96 -11.78 5.65
C PRO A 282 20.59 -12.28 6.95
N ASN A 283 21.46 -11.48 7.57
CA ASN A 283 22.10 -11.77 8.86
C ASN A 283 21.11 -11.88 10.04
N LEU A 284 19.93 -11.26 9.94
CA LEU A 284 18.88 -11.28 10.96
C LEU A 284 17.65 -12.09 10.55
N MET A 285 17.66 -12.74 9.38
CA MET A 285 16.51 -13.41 8.78
C MET A 285 15.78 -14.36 9.75
N VAL A 286 16.51 -15.26 10.40
CA VAL A 286 15.93 -16.26 11.33
C VAL A 286 15.28 -15.56 12.53
N VAL A 287 15.95 -14.58 13.12
CA VAL A 287 15.46 -13.84 14.29
C VAL A 287 14.19 -13.07 13.95
N LEU A 288 14.19 -12.33 12.83
CA LEU A 288 13.04 -11.56 12.37
C LEU A 288 11.85 -12.45 12.00
N THR A 289 12.11 -13.61 11.42
CA THR A 289 11.08 -14.61 11.09
C THR A 289 10.47 -15.22 12.36
N VAL A 290 11.28 -15.56 13.36
CA VAL A 290 10.79 -16.04 14.66
C VAL A 290 9.95 -14.97 15.36
N ILE A 291 10.42 -13.72 15.41
CA ILE A 291 9.67 -12.61 15.99
C ILE A 291 8.32 -12.44 15.28
N ARG A 292 8.30 -12.47 13.94
CA ARG A 292 7.07 -12.37 13.13
C ARG A 292 6.01 -13.37 13.57
N TYR A 293 6.37 -14.63 13.79
CA TYR A 293 5.43 -15.66 14.26
C TYR A 293 5.09 -15.55 15.75
N LEU A 294 6.07 -15.19 16.60
CA LEU A 294 5.83 -14.98 18.04
C LEU A 294 4.84 -13.85 18.32
N LEU A 295 4.76 -12.83 17.46
CA LEU A 295 3.77 -11.75 17.60
C LEU A 295 2.30 -12.23 17.54
N LEU A 296 2.03 -13.42 17.01
CA LEU A 296 0.67 -13.98 17.02
C LEU A 296 0.21 -14.33 18.45
N VAL A 297 1.13 -14.72 19.34
CA VAL A 297 0.83 -15.11 20.73
C VAL A 297 0.18 -13.97 21.53
N PRO A 298 0.81 -12.78 21.67
CA PRO A 298 0.15 -11.66 22.34
C PRO A 298 -1.13 -11.24 21.61
N ALA A 299 -1.24 -11.47 20.30
CA ALA A 299 -2.45 -11.12 19.57
C ALA A 299 -3.66 -11.99 19.94
N PHE A 300 -3.45 -13.30 20.06
CA PHE A 300 -4.46 -14.23 20.58
C PHE A 300 -4.81 -13.95 22.05
N ILE A 301 -3.80 -13.67 22.89
CA ILE A 301 -4.01 -13.31 24.30
C ILE A 301 -4.88 -12.06 24.40
N PHE A 302 -4.54 -11.00 23.65
CA PHE A 302 -5.32 -9.76 23.62
C PHE A 302 -6.78 -10.04 23.22
N THR A 303 -7.01 -10.80 22.15
CA THR A 303 -8.38 -11.12 21.68
C THR A 303 -9.20 -11.80 22.78
N SER A 304 -8.61 -12.80 23.44
CA SER A 304 -9.27 -13.57 24.52
C SER A 304 -9.55 -12.73 25.76
N VAL A 305 -8.57 -11.93 26.20
CA VAL A 305 -8.69 -11.09 27.40
C VAL A 305 -9.64 -9.92 27.16
N TYR A 306 -9.53 -9.27 26.01
CA TYR A 306 -10.35 -8.11 25.64
C TYR A 306 -11.83 -8.48 25.56
N GLN A 307 -12.16 -9.61 24.90
CA GLN A 307 -13.54 -10.08 24.78
C GLN A 307 -14.22 -10.29 26.14
N LYS A 308 -13.48 -10.77 27.15
CA LYS A 308 -14.02 -10.96 28.52
C LYS A 308 -14.28 -9.63 29.24
N ARG A 309 -13.43 -8.62 29.03
CA ARG A 309 -13.51 -7.32 29.71
C ARG A 309 -14.48 -6.34 29.04
N VAL A 310 -14.74 -6.50 27.74
CA VAL A 310 -15.39 -5.48 26.93
C VAL A 310 -16.83 -5.16 27.36
N LEU A 311 -17.53 -6.15 27.93
CA LEU A 311 -18.90 -5.96 28.42
C LEU A 311 -18.97 -4.98 29.59
N GLN A 312 -17.86 -4.75 30.30
CA GLN A 312 -17.81 -3.83 31.43
C GLN A 312 -17.32 -2.42 31.04
N LEU A 313 -17.00 -2.17 29.76
CA LEU A 313 -16.44 -0.90 29.33
C LEU A 313 -17.55 0.15 29.10
N ARG A 314 -17.45 1.26 29.84
CA ARG A 314 -18.14 2.51 29.49
C ARG A 314 -17.48 3.14 28.27
N VAL A 315 -18.25 3.38 27.21
CA VAL A 315 -17.81 4.13 26.04
C VAL A 315 -18.60 5.42 25.98
N ALA A 316 -17.98 6.52 26.40
CA ALA A 316 -18.62 7.83 26.50
C ALA A 316 -19.17 8.32 25.15
N ASP A 317 -18.40 8.16 24.08
CA ASP A 317 -18.78 8.59 22.73
C ASP A 317 -18.37 7.54 21.69
N TYR A 318 -19.33 6.73 21.23
CA TYR A 318 -19.04 5.77 20.16
C TYR A 318 -18.79 6.45 18.81
N GLU A 319 -19.35 7.62 18.52
CA GLU A 319 -19.13 8.27 17.22
C GLU A 319 -17.67 8.72 17.08
N ALA A 320 -17.15 9.43 18.09
CA ALA A 320 -15.74 9.81 18.14
C ALA A 320 -14.84 8.58 18.17
N THR A 321 -15.23 7.54 18.90
CA THR A 321 -14.43 6.31 19.00
C THR A 321 -14.37 5.56 17.67
N PHE A 322 -15.50 5.36 16.97
CA PHE A 322 -15.50 4.75 15.64
C PHE A 322 -14.76 5.61 14.61
N ALA A 323 -14.85 6.94 14.71
CA ALA A 323 -14.07 7.84 13.85
C ALA A 323 -12.56 7.63 14.05
N ARG A 324 -12.10 7.46 15.30
CA ARG A 324 -10.70 7.12 15.62
C ARG A 324 -10.30 5.75 15.07
N LEU A 325 -11.14 4.72 15.24
CA LEU A 325 -10.86 3.37 14.71
C LEU A 325 -10.73 3.39 13.18
N ARG A 326 -11.63 4.09 12.48
CA ARG A 326 -11.57 4.24 11.02
C ARG A 326 -10.35 5.03 10.56
N PHE A 327 -9.97 6.06 11.30
CA PHE A 327 -8.75 6.81 11.02
C PHE A 327 -7.52 5.90 11.10
N TRP A 328 -7.38 5.11 12.17
CA TRP A 328 -6.27 4.16 12.30
C TRP A 328 -6.31 3.01 11.29
N ALA A 329 -7.51 2.58 10.87
CA ALA A 329 -7.64 1.64 9.77
C ALA A 329 -7.16 2.26 8.45
N GLY A 330 -7.50 3.53 8.21
CA GLY A 330 -7.03 4.27 7.04
C GLY A 330 -5.52 4.45 6.99
N MET A 331 -4.90 4.73 8.15
CA MET A 331 -3.43 4.77 8.27
C MET A 331 -2.79 3.44 7.88
N GLY A 332 -3.38 2.30 8.29
CA GLY A 332 -2.87 0.99 7.91
C GLY A 332 -3.10 0.63 6.44
N LEU A 333 -4.25 1.00 5.85
CA LEU A 333 -4.49 0.84 4.41
C LEU A 333 -3.54 1.69 3.56
N SER A 334 -3.20 2.90 4.02
CA SER A 334 -2.16 3.74 3.42
C SER A 334 -0.79 3.07 3.49
N ALA A 335 -0.43 2.48 4.64
CA ALA A 335 0.82 1.74 4.78
C ALA A 335 0.88 0.54 3.81
N ILE A 336 -0.24 -0.17 3.65
CA ILE A 336 -0.37 -1.26 2.66
C ILE A 336 -0.12 -0.75 1.24
N SER A 337 -0.64 0.42 0.87
CA SER A 337 -0.34 1.00 -0.44
C SER A 337 1.15 1.30 -0.65
N GLY A 338 1.84 1.77 0.40
CA GLY A 338 3.30 1.95 0.38
C GLY A 338 4.04 0.62 0.17
N LEU A 339 3.65 -0.44 0.89
CA LEU A 339 4.24 -1.77 0.76
C LEU A 339 4.02 -2.40 -0.62
N LEU A 340 2.80 -2.27 -1.16
CA LEU A 340 2.47 -2.78 -2.50
C LEU A 340 3.27 -2.08 -3.59
N LEU A 341 3.47 -0.76 -3.47
CA LEU A 341 4.26 -0.01 -4.45
C LEU A 341 5.76 -0.31 -4.30
N ALA A 342 6.26 -0.42 -3.06
CA ALA A 342 7.63 -0.83 -2.79
C ALA A 342 7.96 -2.21 -3.40
N ALA A 343 7.00 -3.14 -3.42
CA ALA A 343 7.18 -4.45 -4.05
C ALA A 343 7.34 -4.42 -5.59
N THR A 344 7.15 -3.27 -6.23
CA THR A 344 7.42 -3.09 -7.68
C THR A 344 8.89 -2.79 -7.98
N MET A 345 9.68 -2.48 -6.96
CA MET A 345 11.06 -2.04 -7.05
C MET A 345 12.03 -3.23 -6.95
N PRO A 346 13.33 -3.01 -7.29
CA PRO A 346 14.38 -4.02 -7.14
C PRO A 346 14.28 -4.82 -5.83
N ASN A 347 14.65 -6.11 -5.89
CA ASN A 347 14.50 -7.17 -4.87
C ASN A 347 13.16 -7.91 -4.90
N PHE A 348 12.06 -7.26 -5.30
CA PHE A 348 10.72 -7.86 -5.33
C PHE A 348 10.16 -7.98 -6.74
N ASP A 349 10.39 -6.97 -7.58
CA ASP A 349 10.27 -7.06 -9.04
C ASP A 349 8.86 -7.35 -9.57
N VAL A 350 7.83 -6.98 -8.80
CA VAL A 350 6.42 -7.28 -9.13
C VAL A 350 5.75 -6.08 -9.78
N GLY A 351 6.17 -5.70 -10.98
CA GLY A 351 5.69 -4.48 -11.67
C GLY A 351 4.17 -4.37 -11.81
N LEU A 352 3.46 -5.51 -11.96
CA LEU A 352 1.99 -5.56 -12.04
C LEU A 352 1.29 -4.99 -10.80
N LEU A 353 1.91 -5.05 -9.62
CA LEU A 353 1.33 -4.46 -8.40
C LEU A 353 1.21 -2.94 -8.51
N GLY A 354 2.03 -2.26 -9.32
CA GLY A 354 1.95 -0.80 -9.50
C GLY A 354 0.57 -0.33 -9.97
N TRP A 355 -0.15 -1.15 -10.74
CA TRP A 355 -1.48 -0.86 -11.28
C TRP A 355 -2.62 -0.94 -10.23
N LEU A 356 -2.35 -1.52 -9.06
CA LEU A 356 -3.32 -1.68 -7.97
C LEU A 356 -2.81 -1.23 -6.59
N ALA A 357 -1.53 -0.88 -6.47
CA ALA A 357 -0.87 -0.57 -5.20
C ALA A 357 -1.51 0.61 -4.46
N LEU A 358 -1.96 1.64 -5.19
CA LEU A 358 -2.52 2.86 -4.60
C LEU A 358 -4.02 2.75 -4.31
N VAL A 359 -4.69 1.68 -4.75
CA VAL A 359 -6.15 1.49 -4.56
C VAL A 359 -6.57 1.61 -3.08
N PRO A 360 -5.94 0.93 -2.10
CA PRO A 360 -6.31 1.05 -0.68
C PRO A 360 -6.23 2.50 -0.14
N LEU A 361 -5.15 3.22 -0.45
CA LEU A 361 -4.97 4.63 -0.10
C LEU A 361 -6.07 5.49 -0.73
N LEU A 362 -6.28 5.39 -2.05
CA LEU A 362 -7.23 6.23 -2.77
C LEU A 362 -8.67 6.00 -2.29
N MET A 363 -9.04 4.74 -2.00
CA MET A 363 -10.34 4.44 -1.39
C MET A 363 -10.49 5.08 0.00
N THR A 364 -9.43 5.04 0.81
CA THR A 364 -9.40 5.64 2.15
C THR A 364 -9.55 7.16 2.08
N ILE A 365 -8.78 7.83 1.22
CA ILE A 365 -8.85 9.29 1.00
C ILE A 365 -10.25 9.70 0.55
N THR A 366 -10.85 8.94 -0.36
CA THR A 366 -12.22 9.21 -0.87
C THR A 366 -13.28 9.10 0.24
N ALA A 367 -13.09 8.20 1.20
CA ALA A 367 -14.03 8.00 2.31
C ALA A 367 -13.77 8.92 3.53
N ALA A 368 -12.57 9.48 3.64
CA ALA A 368 -12.16 10.28 4.79
C ALA A 368 -12.50 11.78 4.62
N PRO A 369 -12.72 12.51 5.74
CA PRO A 369 -12.83 13.97 5.73
C PRO A 369 -11.57 14.62 5.15
N ALA A 370 -11.73 15.70 4.37
CA ALA A 370 -10.64 16.40 3.70
C ALA A 370 -9.48 16.82 4.62
N ARG A 371 -9.80 17.22 5.86
CA ARG A 371 -8.79 17.59 6.89
C ARG A 371 -7.82 16.46 7.26
N GLN A 372 -8.16 15.20 6.95
CA GLN A 372 -7.35 14.04 7.28
C GLN A 372 -6.49 13.56 6.11
N HIS A 373 -6.72 14.06 4.89
CA HIS A 373 -6.13 13.49 3.66
C HIS A 373 -4.60 13.44 3.70
N TYR A 374 -3.96 14.53 4.10
CA TYR A 374 -2.50 14.59 4.20
C TYR A 374 -1.94 13.57 5.19
N VAL A 375 -2.46 13.54 6.41
CA VAL A 375 -2.00 12.64 7.47
C VAL A 375 -2.24 11.18 7.09
N LEU A 376 -3.38 10.87 6.48
CA LEU A 376 -3.69 9.53 5.98
C LEU A 376 -2.76 9.11 4.84
N ALA A 377 -2.20 10.03 4.04
CA ALA A 377 -1.26 9.70 2.97
C ALA A 377 0.19 9.55 3.45
N LEU A 378 0.54 9.98 4.68
CA LEU A 378 1.90 9.89 5.21
C LEU A 378 2.46 8.47 5.26
N PRO A 379 1.76 7.43 5.76
CA PRO A 379 2.31 6.08 5.80
C PRO A 379 2.70 5.55 4.41
N PHE A 380 1.86 5.78 3.40
CA PHE A 380 2.19 5.49 2.00
C PHE A 380 3.49 6.19 1.59
N GLY A 381 3.53 7.53 1.71
CA GLY A 381 4.65 8.32 1.23
C GLY A 381 5.97 7.96 1.92
N LEU A 382 5.94 7.75 3.24
CA LEU A 382 7.12 7.36 4.01
C LEU A 382 7.62 5.96 3.65
N ILE A 383 6.74 4.95 3.59
CA ILE A 383 7.15 3.58 3.24
C ILE A 383 7.69 3.53 1.82
N TRP A 384 7.02 4.20 0.88
CA TRP A 384 7.48 4.30 -0.50
C TRP A 384 8.86 4.98 -0.57
N SER A 385 9.02 6.11 0.11
CA SER A 385 10.28 6.86 0.11
C SER A 385 11.43 6.06 0.73
N ILE A 386 11.19 5.38 1.86
CA ILE A 386 12.18 4.49 2.49
C ILE A 386 12.60 3.39 1.52
N ALA A 387 11.66 2.80 0.78
CA ALA A 387 11.96 1.71 -0.13
C ALA A 387 12.86 2.14 -1.30
N VAL A 388 12.65 3.34 -1.85
CA VAL A 388 13.28 3.75 -3.12
C VAL A 388 14.38 4.80 -3.00
N HIS A 389 14.56 5.40 -1.82
CA HIS A 389 15.62 6.37 -1.53
C HIS A 389 16.55 5.91 -0.40
N ASN A 390 16.60 4.60 -0.10
CA ASN A 390 17.48 4.03 0.93
C ASN A 390 18.98 4.27 0.67
N TRP A 391 19.34 4.69 -0.54
CA TRP A 391 20.69 5.03 -0.98
C TRP A 391 21.09 6.47 -0.63
N TYR A 392 20.16 7.35 -0.22
CA TYR A 392 20.49 8.73 0.16
C TYR A 392 21.59 8.84 1.23
N PRO A 393 21.62 8.03 2.30
CA PRO A 393 22.69 8.11 3.32
C PRO A 393 24.07 7.66 2.81
N ASN A 394 24.15 7.06 1.63
CA ASN A 394 25.42 6.69 0.99
C ASN A 394 25.98 7.82 0.11
N ILE A 395 25.14 8.77 -0.30
CA ILE A 395 25.51 9.90 -1.15
C ILE A 395 25.63 11.20 -0.32
N PHE A 396 24.75 11.38 0.65
CA PHE A 396 24.72 12.55 1.53
C PHE A 396 25.18 12.17 2.93
N PRO A 397 25.65 13.15 3.74
CA PRO A 397 25.88 12.93 5.16
C PRO A 397 24.68 12.19 5.79
N PRO A 398 24.88 11.11 6.56
CA PRO A 398 23.79 10.20 6.91
C PRO A 398 22.56 10.89 7.52
N ALA A 399 22.77 11.90 8.39
CA ALA A 399 21.69 12.69 8.96
C ALA A 399 20.85 13.41 7.90
N LEU A 400 21.49 14.02 6.90
CA LEU A 400 20.80 14.67 5.77
C LEU A 400 20.11 13.62 4.90
N GLY A 401 20.76 12.49 4.61
CA GLY A 401 20.17 11.42 3.81
C GLY A 401 18.86 10.88 4.42
N TYR A 402 18.86 10.56 5.72
CA TYR A 402 17.64 10.12 6.40
C TYR A 402 16.57 11.22 6.48
N PHE A 403 16.97 12.48 6.68
CA PHE A 403 16.04 13.60 6.63
C PHE A 403 15.37 13.72 5.26
N LEU A 404 16.14 13.61 4.17
CA LEU A 404 15.65 13.67 2.80
C LEU A 404 14.68 12.52 2.49
N ILE A 405 14.92 11.30 3.01
CA ILE A 405 13.96 10.19 2.88
C ILE A 405 12.60 10.58 3.48
N VAL A 406 12.60 11.16 4.68
CA VAL A 406 11.36 11.62 5.34
C VAL A 406 10.72 12.77 4.56
N ALA A 407 11.50 13.76 4.13
CA ALA A 407 11.02 14.92 3.39
C ALA A 407 10.41 14.55 2.03
N VAL A 408 11.00 13.61 1.30
CA VAL A 408 10.44 13.10 0.05
C VAL A 408 9.18 12.27 0.31
N GLY A 409 9.14 11.52 1.43
CA GLY A 409 7.94 10.80 1.85
C GLY A 409 6.75 11.73 2.16
N THR A 410 7.00 12.85 2.84
CA THR A 410 5.97 13.88 3.09
C THR A 410 5.56 14.60 1.81
N PHE A 411 6.50 14.82 0.88
CA PHE A 411 6.22 15.36 -0.45
C PHE A 411 5.23 14.49 -1.23
N TYR A 412 5.41 13.17 -1.30
CA TYR A 412 4.44 12.28 -1.95
C TYR A 412 3.03 12.37 -1.34
N ALA A 413 2.94 12.48 0.00
CA ALA A 413 1.66 12.72 0.67
C ALA A 413 1.02 14.05 0.27
N GLY A 414 1.85 15.09 0.02
CA GLY A 414 1.43 16.37 -0.55
C GLY A 414 0.85 16.25 -1.96
N VAL A 415 1.44 15.42 -2.83
CA VAL A 415 0.91 15.16 -4.18
C VAL A 415 -0.46 14.48 -4.13
N VAL A 416 -0.64 13.51 -3.21
CA VAL A 416 -1.96 12.88 -2.98
C VAL A 416 -2.99 13.91 -2.50
N LEU A 417 -2.60 14.81 -1.59
CA LEU A 417 -3.47 15.89 -1.12
C LEU A 417 -3.88 16.83 -2.27
N LEU A 418 -2.93 17.21 -3.13
CA LEU A 418 -3.18 18.04 -4.32
C LEU A 418 -4.19 17.38 -5.27
N GLY A 419 -4.01 16.09 -5.55
CA GLY A 419 -4.95 15.33 -6.36
C GLY A 419 -6.34 15.22 -5.74
N ALA A 420 -6.44 15.01 -4.42
CA ALA A 420 -7.72 14.99 -3.70
C ALA A 420 -8.42 16.36 -3.72
N TRP A 421 -7.65 17.43 -3.54
CA TRP A 421 -8.12 18.82 -3.63
C TRP A 421 -8.67 19.15 -5.03
N LEU A 422 -8.00 18.66 -6.09
CA LEU A 422 -8.46 18.83 -7.48
C LEU A 422 -9.72 18.00 -7.74
N GLN A 423 -9.76 16.77 -7.22
CA GLN A 423 -10.90 15.86 -7.35
C GLN A 423 -12.18 16.42 -6.73
N ALA A 424 -12.07 17.17 -5.63
CA ALA A 424 -13.20 17.84 -5.00
C ALA A 424 -13.83 18.93 -5.90
N ARG A 425 -13.05 19.52 -6.82
CA ARG A 425 -13.48 20.62 -7.71
C ARG A 425 -13.93 20.16 -9.08
N LEU A 426 -13.49 18.99 -9.54
CA LEU A 426 -13.88 18.46 -10.84
C LEU A 426 -15.28 17.82 -10.79
N PRO A 427 -16.12 18.04 -11.82
CA PRO A 427 -17.45 17.44 -11.92
C PRO A 427 -17.42 16.05 -12.58
N GLY A 428 -18.36 15.18 -12.18
CA GLY A 428 -18.68 13.93 -12.87
C GLY A 428 -17.48 13.03 -13.17
N ALA A 429 -17.34 12.61 -14.43
CA ALA A 429 -16.27 11.73 -14.90
C ALA A 429 -14.87 12.35 -14.80
N LEU A 430 -14.74 13.67 -14.84
CA LEU A 430 -13.44 14.36 -14.77
C LEU A 430 -12.72 14.14 -13.44
N LYS A 431 -13.43 13.73 -12.38
CA LYS A 431 -12.83 13.32 -11.10
C LYS A 431 -11.79 12.20 -11.23
N LEU A 432 -11.89 11.37 -12.27
CA LEU A 432 -10.91 10.32 -12.58
C LEU A 432 -9.55 10.90 -12.98
N LEU A 433 -9.53 12.10 -13.56
CA LEU A 433 -8.31 12.75 -14.06
C LEU A 433 -7.58 13.55 -12.98
N ALA A 434 -8.21 13.82 -11.84
CA ALA A 434 -7.64 14.67 -10.80
C ALA A 434 -6.29 14.17 -10.25
N MET A 435 -6.25 12.93 -9.77
CA MET A 435 -5.03 12.33 -9.21
C MET A 435 -3.96 12.09 -10.30
N PRO A 436 -4.28 11.52 -11.48
CA PRO A 436 -3.29 11.34 -12.55
C PRO A 436 -2.69 12.66 -13.04
N VAL A 437 -3.50 13.70 -13.23
CA VAL A 437 -3.01 15.03 -13.66
C VAL A 437 -2.14 15.66 -12.58
N ALA A 438 -2.58 15.65 -11.31
CA ALA A 438 -1.79 16.22 -10.22
C ALA A 438 -0.42 15.54 -10.09
N TRP A 439 -0.39 14.20 -10.18
CA TRP A 439 0.84 13.43 -10.07
C TRP A 439 1.76 13.65 -11.28
N ALA A 440 1.24 13.48 -12.49
CA ALA A 440 2.02 13.63 -13.72
C ALA A 440 2.52 15.08 -13.91
N ALA A 441 1.75 16.09 -13.50
CA ALA A 441 2.19 17.48 -13.58
C ALA A 441 3.37 17.76 -12.64
N VAL A 442 3.34 17.24 -11.41
CA VAL A 442 4.47 17.37 -10.47
C VAL A 442 5.72 16.67 -11.00
N GLU A 443 5.56 15.47 -11.56
CA GLU A 443 6.67 14.76 -12.21
C GLU A 443 7.19 15.49 -13.45
N PHE A 444 6.31 16.12 -14.23
CA PHE A 444 6.69 16.88 -15.42
C PHE A 444 7.50 18.14 -15.05
N VAL A 445 7.14 18.82 -13.96
CA VAL A 445 7.87 20.00 -13.46
C VAL A 445 9.36 19.69 -13.25
N ARG A 446 9.71 18.47 -12.84
CA ARG A 446 11.10 18.02 -12.69
C ARG A 446 11.93 18.21 -13.97
N PHE A 447 11.34 17.99 -15.14
CA PHE A 447 12.04 18.04 -16.42
C PHE A 447 12.14 19.45 -17.00
N ILE A 448 11.29 20.38 -16.56
CA ILE A 448 11.21 21.73 -17.12
C ILE A 448 11.70 22.83 -16.18
N ALA A 449 11.71 22.59 -14.86
CA ALA A 449 12.17 23.56 -13.88
C ALA A 449 13.67 23.35 -13.60
N PRO A 450 14.54 24.35 -13.87
CA PRO A 450 15.99 24.22 -13.66
C PRO A 450 16.36 23.84 -12.22
N VAL A 451 15.64 24.38 -11.23
CA VAL A 451 15.82 24.10 -9.78
C VAL A 451 15.34 22.69 -9.39
N ALA A 452 14.58 22.03 -10.28
CA ALA A 452 14.04 20.69 -10.05
C ALA A 452 14.85 19.57 -10.74
N GLY A 453 15.87 19.91 -11.54
CA GLY A 453 16.81 18.93 -12.10
C GLY A 453 17.48 18.11 -10.99
N ASP A 454 17.78 18.79 -9.88
CA ASP A 454 18.33 18.22 -8.64
C ASP A 454 17.24 17.67 -7.70
N TRP A 455 16.04 17.33 -8.17
CA TRP A 455 15.03 16.70 -7.32
C TRP A 455 15.15 15.18 -7.43
N TRP A 456 15.82 14.58 -6.44
CA TRP A 456 16.22 13.17 -6.39
C TRP A 456 15.06 12.18 -6.10
N PHE A 457 13.79 12.56 -6.36
CA PHE A 457 12.64 11.68 -6.09
C PHE A 457 12.36 10.71 -7.25
N VAL A 458 11.96 9.48 -6.91
CA VAL A 458 11.64 8.41 -7.88
C VAL A 458 10.24 8.56 -8.49
N LEU A 459 10.16 8.51 -9.82
CA LEU A 459 8.91 8.61 -10.58
C LEU A 459 8.05 7.35 -10.44
N LEU A 460 6.72 7.49 -10.42
CA LEU A 460 5.77 6.39 -10.35
C LEU A 460 5.93 5.43 -11.54
N ALA A 461 6.25 5.95 -12.73
CA ALA A 461 6.54 5.18 -13.93
C ALA A 461 7.66 4.14 -13.74
N LYS A 462 8.62 4.40 -12.84
CA LYS A 462 9.72 3.46 -12.55
C LYS A 462 9.21 2.15 -11.93
N SER A 463 7.99 2.10 -11.38
CA SER A 463 7.33 0.85 -10.95
C SER A 463 7.16 -0.17 -12.07
N GLN A 464 7.27 0.25 -13.34
CA GLN A 464 7.05 -0.59 -14.52
C GLN A 464 8.35 -1.04 -15.19
N TRP A 465 9.51 -0.88 -14.54
CA TRP A 465 10.82 -1.14 -15.13
C TRP A 465 11.04 -2.59 -15.61
N ARG A 466 10.35 -3.58 -15.03
CA ARG A 466 10.32 -4.99 -15.52
C ARG A 466 9.07 -5.36 -16.31
N PHE A 467 8.29 -4.38 -16.77
CA PHE A 467 7.07 -4.61 -17.54
C PHE A 467 7.14 -3.96 -18.93
N PRO A 468 7.88 -4.57 -19.89
CA PRO A 468 8.13 -4.01 -21.22
C PRO A 468 6.89 -3.53 -22.00
N PRO A 469 5.71 -4.21 -21.92
CA PRO A 469 4.50 -3.72 -22.57
C PRO A 469 4.12 -2.29 -22.16
N ALA A 470 4.23 -1.96 -20.88
CA ALA A 470 3.92 -0.61 -20.41
C ALA A 470 5.01 0.41 -20.79
N LEU A 471 6.27 -0.02 -20.87
CA LEU A 471 7.40 0.86 -21.21
C LEU A 471 7.34 1.41 -22.64
N GLN A 472 6.61 0.76 -23.55
CA GLN A 472 6.53 1.23 -24.94
C GLN A 472 5.95 2.63 -25.05
N VAL A 473 5.04 3.03 -24.15
CA VAL A 473 4.42 4.38 -24.18
C VAL A 473 5.42 5.52 -23.92
N LEU A 474 6.60 5.21 -23.38
CA LEU A 474 7.65 6.21 -23.13
C LEU A 474 8.11 6.89 -24.42
N ASN A 475 8.02 6.22 -25.58
CA ASN A 475 8.36 6.81 -26.89
C ASN A 475 7.37 7.89 -27.35
N VAL A 476 6.15 7.95 -26.79
CA VAL A 476 5.12 8.94 -27.12
C VAL A 476 5.07 10.04 -26.06
N THR A 477 5.07 9.65 -24.78
CA THR A 477 4.73 10.57 -23.68
C THR A 477 5.84 10.79 -22.67
N GLY A 478 6.95 10.04 -22.77
CA GLY A 478 7.95 9.95 -21.70
C GLY A 478 7.36 9.42 -20.38
N PHE A 479 8.13 9.57 -19.29
CA PHE A 479 7.75 9.07 -17.97
C PHE A 479 6.43 9.65 -17.41
N PRO A 480 6.13 10.96 -17.52
CA PRO A 480 4.90 11.52 -16.93
C PRO A 480 3.62 10.88 -17.49
N GLY A 481 3.59 10.52 -18.78
CA GLY A 481 2.43 9.84 -19.36
C GLY A 481 2.25 8.41 -18.86
N LEU A 482 3.33 7.67 -18.62
CA LEU A 482 3.23 6.35 -17.99
C LEU A 482 2.75 6.45 -16.54
N SER A 483 3.27 7.39 -15.75
CA SER A 483 2.80 7.67 -14.39
C SER A 483 1.31 8.03 -14.36
N PHE A 484 0.86 8.83 -15.33
CA PHE A 484 -0.55 9.15 -15.51
C PHE A 484 -1.40 7.89 -15.70
N LEU A 485 -1.00 6.97 -16.59
CA LEU A 485 -1.75 5.74 -16.87
C LEU A 485 -1.81 4.81 -15.64
N VAL A 486 -0.68 4.64 -14.93
CA VAL A 486 -0.62 3.84 -13.70
C VAL A 486 -1.55 4.42 -12.63
N MET A 487 -1.51 5.74 -12.41
CA MET A 487 -2.41 6.39 -11.46
C MET A 487 -3.87 6.31 -11.90
N LEU A 488 -4.17 6.47 -13.20
CA LEU A 488 -5.52 6.41 -13.74
C LEU A 488 -6.16 5.05 -13.47
N ALA A 489 -5.41 3.96 -13.66
CA ALA A 489 -5.87 2.62 -13.35
C ALA A 489 -6.23 2.47 -11.85
N ASN A 490 -5.33 2.89 -10.96
CA ASN A 490 -5.55 2.84 -9.52
C ASN A 490 -6.81 3.63 -9.10
N VAL A 491 -6.99 4.83 -9.63
CA VAL A 491 -8.16 5.68 -9.35
C VAL A 491 -9.45 5.05 -9.88
N ALA A 492 -9.43 4.55 -11.12
CA ALA A 492 -10.59 3.91 -11.72
C ALA A 492 -11.03 2.66 -10.93
N ILE A 493 -10.08 1.81 -10.52
CA ILE A 493 -10.34 0.64 -9.69
C ILE A 493 -10.91 1.05 -8.32
N ALA A 494 -10.30 2.03 -7.65
CA ALA A 494 -10.78 2.52 -6.36
C ALA A 494 -12.26 2.98 -6.44
N PHE A 495 -12.62 3.73 -7.48
CA PHE A 495 -14.01 4.17 -7.67
C PHE A 495 -14.97 3.02 -7.99
N LEU A 496 -14.55 2.02 -8.77
CA LEU A 496 -15.37 0.83 -9.04
C LEU A 496 -15.66 0.05 -7.75
N LEU A 497 -14.68 -0.10 -6.86
CA LEU A 497 -14.84 -0.78 -5.58
C LEU A 497 -15.74 -0.01 -4.60
N LEU A 498 -15.74 1.33 -4.69
CA LEU A 498 -16.62 2.19 -3.90
C LEU A 498 -18.05 2.32 -4.46
N ARG A 499 -18.35 1.79 -5.65
CA ARG A 499 -19.64 2.01 -6.36
C ARG A 499 -20.86 1.60 -5.53
N ASN A 500 -20.82 0.41 -4.93
CA ASN A 500 -21.93 -0.22 -4.21
C ASN A 500 -21.99 0.17 -2.73
N GLN A 501 -21.09 1.03 -2.27
CA GLN A 501 -21.03 1.42 -0.87
C GLN A 501 -21.96 2.60 -0.61
N VAL A 502 -22.99 2.34 0.20
CA VAL A 502 -24.11 3.23 0.53
C VAL A 502 -23.75 4.25 1.62
N PHE A 503 -22.60 4.11 2.31
CA PHE A 503 -22.32 4.89 3.51
C PHE A 503 -21.30 6.01 3.33
N ARG A 504 -21.72 7.21 3.75
CA ARG A 504 -20.92 8.28 4.39
C ARG A 504 -19.79 8.93 3.59
N VAL A 505 -19.82 8.90 2.25
CA VAL A 505 -19.06 9.90 1.48
C VAL A 505 -19.79 11.23 1.58
N SER A 506 -19.21 12.20 2.29
CA SER A 506 -19.76 13.56 2.38
C SER A 506 -19.79 14.20 0.98
N GLY A 507 -20.98 14.31 0.39
CA GLY A 507 -21.29 15.22 -0.72
C GLY A 507 -20.57 15.02 -2.06
N ALA A 508 -19.64 14.07 -2.22
CA ALA A 508 -18.96 13.88 -3.49
C ALA A 508 -19.79 13.01 -4.45
N THR A 509 -20.23 13.61 -5.55
CA THR A 509 -20.76 12.89 -6.71
C THR A 509 -19.71 11.87 -7.18
N LYS A 510 -20.05 10.57 -7.13
CA LYS A 510 -19.16 9.51 -7.61
C LYS A 510 -18.97 9.67 -9.13
N PRO A 511 -17.77 9.47 -9.70
CA PRO A 511 -17.63 9.36 -11.15
C PRO A 511 -18.52 8.21 -11.66
N GLY A 512 -19.07 8.36 -12.86
CA GLY A 512 -19.96 7.35 -13.44
C GLY A 512 -19.25 6.02 -13.62
N PHE A 513 -19.93 4.90 -13.30
CA PHE A 513 -19.41 3.54 -13.45
C PHE A 513 -18.73 3.31 -14.82
N TRP A 514 -19.40 3.74 -15.90
CA TRP A 514 -18.89 3.61 -17.26
C TRP A 514 -17.62 4.41 -17.51
N ALA A 515 -17.44 5.56 -16.87
CA ALA A 515 -16.22 6.35 -17.00
C ALA A 515 -15.01 5.58 -16.43
N SER A 516 -15.16 4.92 -15.28
CA SER A 516 -14.10 4.09 -14.71
C SER A 516 -13.80 2.87 -15.58
N VAL A 517 -14.83 2.21 -16.13
CA VAL A 517 -14.64 1.07 -17.03
C VAL A 517 -13.91 1.50 -18.31
N VAL A 518 -14.35 2.59 -18.94
CA VAL A 518 -13.72 3.14 -20.14
C VAL A 518 -12.27 3.52 -19.88
N ALA A 519 -11.97 4.16 -18.74
CA ALA A 519 -10.59 4.48 -18.37
C ALA A 519 -9.70 3.23 -18.28
N LEU A 520 -10.18 2.15 -17.67
CA LEU A 520 -9.45 0.89 -17.60
C LEU A 520 -9.28 0.21 -18.96
N VAL A 521 -10.32 0.26 -19.82
CA VAL A 521 -10.23 -0.25 -21.18
C VAL A 521 -9.19 0.52 -21.99
N ILE A 522 -9.14 1.86 -21.86
CA ILE A 522 -8.12 2.70 -22.52
C ILE A 522 -6.72 2.32 -22.03
N VAL A 523 -6.52 2.23 -20.71
CA VAL A 523 -5.23 1.81 -20.14
C VAL A 523 -4.83 0.42 -20.66
N ALA A 524 -5.73 -0.55 -20.64
CA ALA A 524 -5.47 -1.90 -21.13
C ALA A 524 -5.18 -1.93 -22.64
N ALA A 525 -5.86 -1.11 -23.44
CA ALA A 525 -5.61 -0.97 -24.86
C ALA A 525 -4.22 -0.39 -25.15
N ILE A 526 -3.77 0.61 -24.38
CA ILE A 526 -2.43 1.20 -24.53
C ILE A 526 -1.35 0.19 -24.14
N VAL A 527 -1.51 -0.50 -23.01
CA VAL A 527 -0.57 -1.55 -22.58
C VAL A 527 -0.57 -2.73 -23.58
N GLY A 528 -1.74 -3.09 -24.11
CA GLY A 528 -1.89 -4.12 -25.13
C GLY A 528 -1.23 -3.73 -26.46
N TRP A 529 -1.36 -2.47 -26.88
CA TRP A 529 -0.62 -1.91 -28.00
C TRP A 529 0.90 -2.01 -27.77
N GLY A 530 1.36 -1.67 -26.56
CA GLY A 530 2.75 -1.81 -26.20
C GLY A 530 3.23 -3.27 -26.31
N ALA A 531 2.45 -4.24 -25.84
CA ALA A 531 2.79 -5.66 -25.97
C ALA A 531 3.01 -6.12 -27.43
N VAL A 532 2.21 -5.60 -28.38
CA VAL A 532 2.35 -5.94 -29.81
C VAL A 532 3.38 -5.08 -30.55
N SER A 533 3.82 -3.97 -29.94
CA SER A 533 4.80 -3.05 -30.54
C SER A 533 6.24 -3.39 -30.19
N ILE A 534 6.47 -4.33 -29.27
CA ILE A 534 7.83 -4.79 -28.90
C ILE A 534 8.48 -5.40 -30.16
N PRO A 535 9.62 -4.86 -30.62
CA PRO A 535 10.32 -5.41 -31.77
C PRO A 535 10.76 -6.84 -31.52
N GLN A 536 10.71 -7.68 -32.56
CA GLN A 536 11.36 -8.98 -32.51
C GLN A 536 12.88 -8.77 -32.47
N PRO A 537 13.64 -9.58 -31.70
CA PRO A 537 15.09 -9.48 -31.70
C PRO A 537 15.62 -9.73 -33.12
N PRO A 538 16.62 -8.95 -33.58
CA PRO A 538 17.23 -9.13 -34.90
C PRO A 538 17.87 -10.52 -35.01
N ALA A 539 17.95 -11.05 -36.24
CA ALA A 539 18.53 -12.37 -36.51
C ALA A 539 20.05 -12.39 -36.31
N ASP A 540 20.72 -11.28 -36.62
CA ASP A 540 22.17 -11.16 -36.47
C ASP A 540 22.51 -10.66 -35.06
N THR A 541 23.24 -11.47 -34.31
CA THR A 541 23.69 -11.16 -32.94
C THR A 541 25.20 -11.01 -32.89
N PHE A 542 25.69 -10.12 -32.03
CA PHE A 542 27.12 -9.97 -31.74
C PHE A 542 27.36 -9.88 -30.23
N THR A 543 28.60 -10.13 -29.81
CA THR A 543 29.00 -10.14 -28.40
C THR A 543 29.50 -8.76 -27.96
N ILE A 544 29.07 -8.31 -26.79
CA ILE A 544 29.61 -7.11 -26.12
C ILE A 544 30.23 -7.56 -24.80
N ALA A 545 31.45 -7.12 -24.52
CA ALA A 545 32.09 -7.27 -23.21
C ALA A 545 31.97 -5.95 -22.44
N ALA A 546 31.29 -5.96 -21.30
CA ALA A 546 31.27 -4.83 -20.36
C ALA A 546 32.16 -5.18 -19.17
N LEU A 547 33.16 -4.35 -18.89
CA LEU A 547 34.15 -4.60 -17.84
C LEU A 547 33.74 -3.92 -16.52
N THR A 548 34.11 -4.55 -15.41
CA THR A 548 34.06 -3.96 -14.07
C THR A 548 35.45 -4.11 -13.46
N ASP A 549 36.20 -3.03 -13.42
CA ASP A 549 37.62 -3.01 -13.08
C ASP A 549 37.89 -2.95 -11.57
N MET A 550 36.93 -2.42 -10.80
CA MET A 550 37.01 -2.18 -9.37
C MET A 550 38.20 -1.31 -8.94
N VAL A 551 38.78 -0.53 -9.86
CA VAL A 551 40.00 0.28 -9.59
C VAL A 551 39.76 1.33 -8.52
N ASN A 552 38.53 1.85 -8.43
CA ASN A 552 38.12 2.82 -7.40
C ASN A 552 38.02 2.20 -5.99
N GLN A 553 38.23 0.89 -5.86
CA GLN A 553 38.27 0.17 -4.58
C GLN A 553 39.65 -0.43 -4.28
N ASP A 554 40.63 -0.25 -5.18
CA ASP A 554 41.98 -0.79 -5.03
C ASP A 554 42.87 0.20 -4.25
N PRO A 555 43.30 -0.11 -3.02
CA PRO A 555 44.12 0.77 -2.20
C PRO A 555 45.46 1.13 -2.84
N ASP A 556 46.03 0.25 -3.65
CA ASP A 556 47.33 0.48 -4.28
C ASP A 556 47.20 1.50 -5.41
N ILE A 557 46.13 1.42 -6.21
CA ILE A 557 45.84 2.41 -7.26
C ILE A 557 45.45 3.75 -6.64
N LEU A 558 44.58 3.75 -5.64
CA LEU A 558 44.16 4.96 -4.91
C LEU A 558 45.33 5.67 -4.20
N SER A 559 46.41 4.96 -3.83
CA SER A 559 47.58 5.58 -3.22
C SER A 559 48.35 6.49 -4.18
N THR A 560 48.16 6.30 -5.48
CA THR A 560 48.80 7.08 -6.55
C THR A 560 47.93 8.21 -7.09
N SER A 561 46.63 8.24 -6.75
CA SER A 561 45.73 9.32 -7.15
C SER A 561 45.85 10.52 -6.21
N GLU A 562 45.82 11.74 -6.75
CA GLU A 562 45.68 12.98 -5.96
C GLU A 562 44.27 13.14 -5.35
N PHE A 563 43.35 12.27 -5.74
CA PHE A 563 41.93 12.27 -5.41
C PHE A 563 41.63 11.15 -4.41
N THR A 564 40.78 11.44 -3.42
CA THR A 564 40.25 10.39 -2.54
C THR A 564 39.20 9.56 -3.29
N ALA A 565 38.77 8.42 -2.73
CA ALA A 565 37.67 7.65 -3.32
C ALA A 565 36.36 8.46 -3.48
N GLU A 566 36.23 9.59 -2.77
CA GLU A 566 35.09 10.53 -2.88
C GLU A 566 35.25 11.53 -4.05
N ASP A 567 36.45 11.64 -4.64
CA ASP A 567 36.82 12.61 -5.67
C ASP A 567 37.07 11.97 -7.06
N PHE A 568 36.90 10.66 -7.22
CA PHE A 568 36.89 10.01 -8.55
C PHE A 568 35.75 10.61 -9.38
N GLY A 569 36.03 11.07 -10.60
CA GLY A 569 35.14 11.97 -11.35
C GLY A 569 35.55 13.43 -11.39
N ALA A 570 36.62 13.85 -10.68
CA ALA A 570 36.92 15.28 -10.49
C ALA A 570 37.89 15.91 -11.50
N ALA A 571 38.81 15.13 -12.06
CA ALA A 571 39.71 15.52 -13.15
C ALA A 571 40.34 14.24 -13.74
N ALA A 572 41.12 14.37 -14.82
CA ALA A 572 41.83 13.22 -15.37
C ALA A 572 42.90 12.72 -14.39
N ASN A 573 43.08 11.41 -14.34
CA ASN A 573 44.07 10.77 -13.48
C ASN A 573 45.51 11.19 -13.81
N LEU A 574 46.38 11.13 -12.79
CA LEU A 574 47.82 11.29 -12.99
C LEU A 574 48.36 10.15 -13.88
N PRO A 575 49.44 10.38 -14.66
CA PRO A 575 49.96 9.37 -15.58
C PRO A 575 50.28 8.00 -14.93
N GLU A 576 50.72 7.97 -13.67
CA GLU A 576 50.99 6.72 -12.95
C GLU A 576 49.69 5.95 -12.63
N THR A 577 48.66 6.66 -12.19
CA THR A 577 47.31 6.12 -11.94
C THR A 577 46.66 5.68 -13.25
N SER A 578 46.73 6.51 -14.30
CA SER A 578 46.29 6.14 -15.65
C SER A 578 46.94 4.84 -16.09
N GLN A 579 48.28 4.73 -16.02
CA GLN A 579 48.98 3.51 -16.44
C GLN A 579 48.54 2.26 -15.65
N SER A 580 48.23 2.43 -14.36
CA SER A 580 47.72 1.34 -13.50
C SER A 580 46.30 0.91 -13.91
N ILE A 581 45.40 1.87 -14.13
CA ILE A 581 44.04 1.63 -14.65
C ILE A 581 44.12 0.92 -16.02
N PHE A 582 44.92 1.44 -16.94
CA PHE A 582 45.14 0.81 -18.25
C PHE A 582 45.63 -0.62 -18.12
N ALA A 583 46.56 -0.90 -17.19
CA ALA A 583 47.09 -2.25 -17.01
C ALA A 583 46.00 -3.24 -16.59
N VAL A 584 45.12 -2.84 -15.66
CA VAL A 584 43.97 -3.65 -15.22
C VAL A 584 42.99 -3.86 -16.37
N ASP A 585 42.54 -2.77 -16.99
CA ASP A 585 41.53 -2.83 -18.06
C ASP A 585 42.04 -3.54 -19.31
N ALA A 586 43.31 -3.37 -19.67
CA ALA A 586 43.91 -4.09 -20.78
C ALA A 586 44.06 -5.59 -20.48
N ALA A 587 44.37 -5.97 -19.23
CA ALA A 587 44.42 -7.38 -18.83
C ALA A 587 43.02 -8.02 -18.90
N LEU A 588 41.99 -7.33 -18.39
CA LEU A 588 40.59 -7.76 -18.48
C LEU A 588 40.14 -7.86 -19.93
N THR A 589 40.43 -6.87 -20.76
CA THR A 589 40.17 -6.84 -22.20
C THR A 589 40.78 -8.05 -22.90
N ARG A 590 42.05 -8.35 -22.64
CA ARG A 590 42.73 -9.54 -23.19
C ARG A 590 42.11 -10.84 -22.71
N SER A 591 41.64 -10.90 -21.45
CA SER A 591 41.03 -12.11 -20.89
C SER A 591 39.73 -12.51 -21.60
N VAL A 592 39.02 -11.55 -22.18
CA VAL A 592 37.77 -11.76 -22.93
C VAL A 592 37.94 -11.78 -24.45
N ALA A 593 39.14 -11.50 -24.96
CA ALA A 593 39.41 -11.42 -26.39
C ALA A 593 39.11 -12.73 -27.14
N ASN A 594 39.26 -13.88 -26.47
CA ASN A 594 38.92 -15.19 -27.03
C ASN A 594 37.41 -15.36 -27.34
N GLN A 595 36.53 -14.55 -26.75
CA GLN A 595 35.11 -14.52 -27.05
C GLN A 595 34.77 -13.70 -28.31
N GLN A 596 35.78 -13.07 -28.93
CA GLN A 596 35.64 -12.22 -30.11
C GLN A 596 34.53 -11.16 -29.95
N PRO A 597 34.56 -10.35 -28.87
CA PRO A 597 33.56 -9.31 -28.69
C PRO A 597 33.66 -8.27 -29.82
N ALA A 598 32.50 -7.80 -30.31
CA ALA A 598 32.44 -6.67 -31.22
C ALA A 598 32.79 -5.36 -30.50
N PHE A 599 32.33 -5.21 -29.26
CA PHE A 599 32.58 -4.05 -28.41
C PHE A 599 33.10 -4.47 -27.04
N ILE A 600 34.05 -3.70 -26.52
CA ILE A 600 34.57 -3.79 -25.17
C ILE A 600 34.37 -2.43 -24.52
N VAL A 601 33.64 -2.37 -23.41
CA VAL A 601 33.27 -1.13 -22.73
C VAL A 601 33.92 -1.10 -21.35
N TRP A 602 34.78 -0.11 -21.14
CA TRP A 602 35.41 0.18 -19.85
C TRP A 602 34.49 1.03 -18.97
N PRO A 603 34.60 0.94 -17.64
CA PRO A 603 33.83 1.78 -16.73
C PRO A 603 34.25 3.27 -16.79
N GLU A 604 33.43 4.14 -16.20
CA GLU A 604 33.72 5.57 -15.99
C GLU A 604 34.79 5.70 -14.89
N ASN A 605 35.94 6.29 -15.25
CA ASN A 605 37.07 6.45 -14.34
C ASN A 605 38.02 7.58 -14.75
N GLU A 606 37.67 8.41 -15.74
CA GLU A 606 38.47 9.51 -16.28
C GLU A 606 39.93 9.11 -16.53
N PHE A 607 40.12 7.90 -17.09
CA PHE A 607 41.39 7.19 -17.12
C PHE A 607 42.55 8.06 -17.62
N SER A 608 42.35 8.87 -18.66
CA SER A 608 43.39 9.78 -19.19
C SER A 608 42.79 10.99 -19.90
N TYR A 609 43.63 11.98 -20.21
CA TYR A 609 43.23 13.05 -21.11
C TYR A 609 43.19 12.56 -22.56
N ALA A 610 42.16 12.99 -23.31
CA ALA A 610 41.98 12.63 -24.72
C ALA A 610 43.09 13.15 -25.66
N ASN A 611 43.93 14.09 -25.20
CA ASN A 611 45.11 14.58 -25.92
C ASN A 611 46.43 13.99 -25.41
N ASP A 612 46.40 13.07 -24.45
CA ASP A 612 47.57 12.28 -24.07
C ASP A 612 47.77 11.14 -25.08
N PHE A 613 48.55 11.43 -26.11
CA PHE A 613 48.80 10.47 -27.20
C PHE A 613 49.44 9.16 -26.72
N HIS A 614 50.13 9.14 -25.57
CA HIS A 614 50.71 7.90 -25.05
C HIS A 614 49.62 6.88 -24.71
N PHE A 615 48.64 7.28 -23.89
CA PHE A 615 47.54 6.42 -23.46
C PHE A 615 46.54 6.14 -24.57
N ILE A 616 46.26 7.14 -25.42
CA ILE A 616 45.37 6.95 -26.57
C ILE A 616 45.98 5.98 -27.59
N ASP A 617 47.29 6.02 -27.82
CA ASP A 617 47.94 5.06 -28.72
C ASP A 617 48.03 3.65 -28.10
N GLN A 618 48.18 3.54 -26.78
CA GLN A 618 48.04 2.25 -26.08
C GLN A 618 46.62 1.67 -26.25
N LEU A 619 45.58 2.48 -26.10
CA LEU A 619 44.19 2.09 -26.32
C LEU A 619 43.93 1.65 -27.77
N LYS A 620 44.45 2.40 -28.76
CA LYS A 620 44.38 2.03 -30.18
C LYS A 620 45.13 0.75 -30.51
N ALA A 621 46.31 0.55 -29.93
CA ALA A 621 47.07 -0.67 -30.09
C ALA A 621 46.30 -1.88 -29.52
N LEU A 622 45.68 -1.72 -28.35
CA LEU A 622 44.85 -2.74 -27.74
C LEU A 622 43.61 -3.07 -28.59
N ALA A 623 42.92 -2.05 -29.13
CA ALA A 623 41.78 -2.26 -30.01
C ALA A 623 42.14 -3.09 -31.27
N ARG A 624 43.31 -2.84 -31.86
CA ARG A 624 43.87 -3.66 -32.94
C ARG A 624 44.24 -5.07 -32.49
N GLU A 625 44.86 -5.18 -31.32
CA GLU A 625 45.29 -6.46 -30.74
C GLU A 625 44.10 -7.43 -30.57
N VAL A 626 42.98 -6.93 -30.04
CA VAL A 626 41.79 -7.75 -29.78
C VAL A 626 40.78 -7.73 -30.93
N ASN A 627 41.02 -6.92 -31.97
CA ASN A 627 40.15 -6.73 -33.12
C ASN A 627 38.69 -6.39 -32.73
N ALA A 628 38.53 -5.44 -31.81
CA ALA A 628 37.22 -4.99 -31.30
C ALA A 628 37.15 -3.46 -31.20
N TYR A 629 35.93 -2.93 -31.14
CA TYR A 629 35.72 -1.54 -30.72
C TYR A 629 35.94 -1.44 -29.21
N ILE A 630 36.71 -0.46 -28.75
CA ILE A 630 36.89 -0.18 -27.32
C ILE A 630 36.27 1.18 -27.00
N VAL A 631 35.37 1.22 -26.02
CA VAL A 631 34.84 2.45 -25.43
C VAL A 631 35.51 2.66 -24.08
N ALA A 632 36.21 3.77 -23.94
CA ALA A 632 36.89 4.16 -22.71
C ALA A 632 36.49 5.56 -22.29
N ASP A 633 36.47 5.78 -20.99
CA ASP A 633 36.18 7.08 -20.40
C ASP A 633 37.45 7.94 -20.32
N VAL A 634 37.37 9.18 -20.80
CA VAL A 634 38.50 10.10 -20.91
C VAL A 634 38.08 11.54 -20.61
N VAL A 635 39.05 12.37 -20.23
CA VAL A 635 38.84 13.81 -20.08
C VAL A 635 39.17 14.52 -21.39
N TRP A 636 38.18 15.18 -21.99
CA TRP A 636 38.36 15.97 -23.19
C TRP A 636 38.46 17.46 -22.87
N GLN A 637 39.68 18.00 -22.99
CA GLN A 637 39.91 19.44 -22.91
C GLN A 637 39.53 20.11 -24.25
N ALA A 638 38.39 20.81 -24.27
CA ALA A 638 37.94 21.60 -25.40
C ALA A 638 38.06 23.11 -25.13
N SER A 639 37.86 23.93 -26.16
CA SER A 639 37.81 25.39 -26.00
C SER A 639 36.63 25.87 -25.13
N THR A 640 35.60 25.03 -25.01
CA THR A 640 34.41 25.28 -24.18
C THR A 640 34.61 24.90 -22.71
N GLY A 641 35.66 24.14 -22.37
CA GLY A 641 35.95 23.68 -21.02
C GLY A 641 36.42 22.23 -20.99
N MET A 642 36.53 21.68 -19.78
CA MET A 642 36.87 20.28 -19.53
C MET A 642 35.60 19.43 -19.59
N HIS A 643 35.62 18.33 -20.35
CA HIS A 643 34.45 17.46 -20.55
C HIS A 643 34.77 16.04 -20.13
N ASP A 644 33.91 15.46 -19.31
CA ASP A 644 33.87 14.03 -19.04
C ASP A 644 33.29 13.34 -20.29
N THR A 645 34.02 12.40 -20.89
CA THR A 645 33.84 12.00 -22.29
C THR A 645 34.05 10.51 -22.52
N ALA A 646 33.03 9.85 -23.07
CA ALA A 646 33.18 8.53 -23.65
C ALA A 646 33.88 8.62 -25.02
N LEU A 647 35.01 7.94 -25.19
CA LEU A 647 35.77 7.83 -26.44
C LEU A 647 35.64 6.41 -27.01
N MET A 648 35.30 6.29 -28.30
CA MET A 648 35.23 5.02 -29.01
C MET A 648 36.35 4.88 -30.04
N VAL A 649 37.14 3.82 -29.91
CA VAL A 649 38.23 3.45 -30.80
C VAL A 649 37.85 2.17 -31.56
N GLY A 650 38.08 2.16 -32.87
CA GLY A 650 37.76 1.02 -33.74
C GLY A 650 38.85 -0.04 -33.80
N PRO A 651 38.55 -1.21 -34.38
CA PRO A 651 39.51 -2.33 -34.50
C PRO A 651 40.72 -2.02 -35.40
N GLU A 652 40.66 -0.99 -36.23
CA GLU A 652 41.81 -0.50 -37.02
C GLU A 652 42.68 0.50 -36.22
N GLY A 653 42.33 0.78 -34.96
CA GLY A 653 42.98 1.77 -34.10
C GLY A 653 42.74 3.21 -34.54
N ASN A 654 41.64 3.46 -35.27
CA ASN A 654 41.12 4.80 -35.57
C ASN A 654 40.13 5.23 -34.48
N GLU A 655 40.11 6.52 -34.15
CA GLU A 655 39.02 7.08 -33.35
C GLU A 655 37.75 7.12 -34.21
N ILE A 656 36.69 6.47 -33.75
CA ILE A 656 35.38 6.48 -34.41
C ILE A 656 34.62 7.75 -34.01
N GLY A 657 34.75 8.12 -32.73
CA GLY A 657 34.24 9.38 -32.22
C GLY A 657 34.23 9.41 -30.69
N ARG A 658 33.81 10.55 -30.16
CA ARG A 658 33.75 10.81 -28.72
C ARG A 658 32.47 11.56 -28.37
N ARG A 659 32.02 11.46 -27.12
CA ARG A 659 30.85 12.20 -26.65
C ARG A 659 31.02 12.67 -25.20
N ALA A 660 30.92 13.98 -25.02
CA ALA A 660 30.91 14.63 -23.73
C ALA A 660 29.58 14.41 -23.00
N LYS A 661 29.65 14.18 -21.69
CA LYS A 661 28.53 14.07 -20.75
C LYS A 661 27.69 15.34 -20.76
N ILE A 662 26.39 15.21 -20.90
CA ILE A 662 25.47 16.36 -20.96
C ILE A 662 24.96 16.70 -19.57
N ASN A 663 24.61 15.68 -18.79
CA ASN A 663 24.02 15.88 -17.48
C ASN A 663 25.10 15.82 -16.39
N THR A 664 25.89 16.89 -16.26
CA THR A 664 26.90 17.02 -15.20
C THR A 664 26.27 17.17 -13.82
N THR A 665 26.94 16.64 -12.80
CA THR A 665 26.55 16.82 -11.41
C THR A 665 27.16 18.10 -10.82
N ALA A 666 26.57 18.63 -9.76
CA ALA A 666 27.12 19.80 -9.07
C ALA A 666 28.56 19.56 -8.55
N GLY A 667 28.92 18.31 -8.22
CA GLY A 667 30.28 17.93 -7.84
C GLY A 667 31.27 18.12 -9.00
N GLU A 668 30.92 17.59 -10.18
CA GLU A 668 31.71 17.72 -11.42
C GLU A 668 31.87 19.18 -11.86
N GLU A 669 30.82 19.99 -11.74
CA GLU A 669 30.89 21.42 -12.09
C GLU A 669 31.82 22.20 -11.15
N ASN A 670 31.84 21.87 -9.85
CA ASN A 670 32.70 22.54 -8.87
C ASN A 670 34.20 22.34 -9.13
N VAL A 671 34.56 21.23 -9.77
CA VAL A 671 35.94 20.85 -10.11
C VAL A 671 36.32 21.21 -11.55
N GLY A 672 35.38 21.79 -12.30
CA GLY A 672 35.65 22.48 -13.57
C GLY A 672 35.15 21.75 -14.82
N PHE A 673 34.43 20.64 -14.68
CA PHE A 673 33.73 20.05 -15.83
C PHE A 673 32.58 20.95 -16.28
N VAL A 674 32.33 20.93 -17.58
CA VAL A 674 31.20 21.64 -18.19
C VAL A 674 30.33 20.67 -18.98
N PRO A 675 29.01 20.90 -19.05
CA PRO A 675 28.12 20.12 -19.90
C PRO A 675 28.56 20.08 -21.36
N GLY A 676 28.51 18.88 -21.94
CA GLY A 676 28.65 18.64 -23.37
C GLY A 676 27.49 19.21 -24.21
N PRO A 677 27.66 19.28 -25.54
CA PRO A 677 26.58 19.68 -26.45
C PRO A 677 25.36 18.77 -26.35
N ARG A 678 24.15 19.34 -26.53
CA ARG A 678 22.89 18.57 -26.52
C ARG A 678 22.68 17.66 -27.73
N GLU A 679 23.53 17.77 -28.73
CA GLU A 679 23.51 16.85 -29.87
C GLU A 679 24.01 15.48 -29.43
N TYR A 680 23.24 14.44 -29.76
CA TYR A 680 23.55 13.06 -29.40
C TYR A 680 24.08 12.35 -30.66
N PRO A 681 25.40 12.36 -30.91
CA PRO A 681 25.95 11.71 -32.09
C PRO A 681 25.73 10.21 -32.00
N VAL A 682 25.34 9.62 -33.13
CA VAL A 682 25.35 8.17 -33.35
C VAL A 682 26.42 7.84 -34.38
N PHE A 683 27.13 6.75 -34.15
CA PHE A 683 28.26 6.33 -34.97
C PHE A 683 27.87 5.09 -35.77
N ASP A 684 28.07 5.12 -37.08
CA ASP A 684 27.82 3.98 -37.95
C ASP A 684 28.94 2.94 -37.78
N THR A 685 28.56 1.71 -37.46
CA THR A 685 29.48 0.56 -37.37
C THR A 685 28.95 -0.60 -38.22
N PRO A 686 29.77 -1.62 -38.54
CA PRO A 686 29.29 -2.84 -39.18
C PRO A 686 28.20 -3.57 -38.39
N TYR A 687 28.04 -3.25 -37.10
CA TYR A 687 27.06 -3.84 -36.18
C TYR A 687 25.81 -2.95 -36.00
N GLY A 688 25.70 -1.85 -36.75
CA GLY A 688 24.60 -0.88 -36.67
C GLY A 688 25.02 0.48 -36.10
N GLN A 689 24.03 1.34 -35.83
CA GLN A 689 24.25 2.66 -35.26
C GLN A 689 24.45 2.57 -33.74
N VAL A 690 25.55 3.13 -33.24
CA VAL A 690 25.93 3.07 -31.82
C VAL A 690 25.95 4.47 -31.23
N GLY A 691 25.22 4.66 -30.13
CA GLY A 691 25.36 5.81 -29.25
C GLY A 691 26.15 5.42 -28.00
N ILE A 692 27.10 6.26 -27.60
CA ILE A 692 27.85 6.13 -26.34
C ILE A 692 27.39 7.22 -25.36
N GLY A 693 27.65 7.08 -24.07
CA GLY A 693 27.26 8.09 -23.07
C GLY A 693 27.84 7.77 -21.70
N VAL A 694 27.86 8.79 -20.83
CA VAL A 694 28.51 8.71 -19.53
C VAL A 694 27.47 8.83 -18.40
N CYS A 695 27.50 7.87 -17.48
CA CYS A 695 26.78 7.89 -16.20
C CYS A 695 25.34 8.43 -16.24
N TRP A 696 25.15 9.66 -15.79
CA TRP A 696 23.85 10.30 -15.59
C TRP A 696 23.13 10.67 -16.90
N ASP A 697 23.82 10.61 -18.04
CA ASP A 697 23.20 10.75 -19.36
C ASP A 697 22.12 9.68 -19.65
N ARG A 698 22.06 8.60 -18.86
CA ARG A 698 21.01 7.59 -18.95
C ARG A 698 19.65 8.02 -18.39
N HIS A 699 19.60 9.09 -17.59
CA HIS A 699 18.39 9.59 -16.91
C HIS A 699 17.86 10.85 -17.57
#